data_AF-A0A1V4QSC7-F1
#
_entry.id   AF-A0A1V4QSC7-F1
#
_cell.length_a   1.000
_cell.length_b   1.000
_cell.length_c   1.000
_cell.angle_alpha   90.00
_cell.angle_beta   90.00
_cell.angle_gamma   90.00
#
_symmetry.space_group_name_H-M   'P 1'
#
loop_
_entity.id
_entity.type
_entity.pdbx_description
1 polymer ?
#
loop_
_entity_poly.entity_id
_entity_poly.type
_entity_poly.pdbx_seq_one_letter_code
_entity_poly.pdbx_strand_id
1 'polypeptide(L)'
;MRRFVLYSNLAVAVLVAVLMSIAGCPGPRPAPPGPASYEDVPTIRVLVATGESLEVASTGGFEIRADDRIVLTSLAPLSPARLTRQGKSWSVHLSTCRADRLTIRAIGVSCIRVGRTAYRGQIVFWPVGQRQILAVNHLPLESYLAGVLSRELLPNWHPEAYKAQAIAARTYALYEKATFGPGRPYDLQDDQSSQVYGGFSAETEPAGAGRAAARRGHLRRLPVLPPVHLAGGQGGQGRHLPRPEQGLCPGGRTGRGQGRQAPRSGRGPARVGGHRRPGRQEGPHPRPGPAPGAAARRRIGRGRAVQRQLPHPRRRQGGGLRTWPGLRPRRGAVPVGRPGQGPPRAEGPANPPAILPGGENLQGVLRHRPMTTYGVSTSLVGKLHRPLALEKLAAAGFRAVELSANDGHLDDWLANPSAVRDELAAAGIRPWSVHSSSAGWDLAAPDPGDRAAAVRISAGSFRPAVEVGAEVVICHCNAPRRPFEPEDYDAALRRTGESLKALAEQAHDAGIRLAIENMIPRPVKRPATKVAEILALIEPLGEHVGICLDTGHANAAGSDVADEARLAGRRLFSLHLQDNHGQPNQDEHLVPGKGTIDWNAFLDALDELNFTAPRIFEVALAGGPERLDQILQELAELSANWQARPRPRGAG
;
A
#
# COMPACT_ATOMS: atom_id res chain seq x y z
N MET A 1 53.44 -23.63 -44.40
CA MET A 1 52.64 -23.52 -43.15
C MET A 1 52.39 -22.08 -42.66
N ARG A 2 53.28 -21.10 -42.85
CA ARG A 2 53.04 -19.72 -42.35
C ARG A 2 52.07 -18.85 -43.18
N ARG A 3 51.75 -19.20 -44.42
CA ARG A 3 50.74 -18.48 -45.24
C ARG A 3 49.30 -18.95 -44.99
N PHE A 4 49.08 -20.18 -44.50
CA PHE A 4 47.73 -20.73 -44.27
C PHE A 4 47.08 -20.19 -42.98
N VAL A 5 47.88 -19.84 -41.97
CA VAL A 5 47.41 -19.23 -40.70
C VAL A 5 46.97 -17.78 -40.91
N LEU A 6 47.57 -17.06 -41.86
CA LEU A 6 47.23 -15.66 -42.13
C LEU A 6 45.87 -15.50 -42.82
N TYR A 7 45.52 -16.42 -43.73
CA TYR A 7 44.20 -16.40 -44.41
C TYR A 7 43.06 -16.88 -43.49
N SER A 8 43.34 -17.80 -42.56
CA SER A 8 42.33 -18.25 -41.59
C SER A 8 41.97 -17.16 -40.57
N ASN A 9 42.96 -16.36 -40.13
CA ASN A 9 42.72 -15.25 -39.21
C ASN A 9 42.03 -14.06 -39.90
N LEU A 10 42.30 -13.81 -41.18
CA LEU A 10 41.64 -12.75 -41.93
C LEU A 10 40.17 -13.11 -42.26
N ALA A 11 39.89 -14.38 -42.59
CA ALA A 11 38.53 -14.85 -42.84
C ALA A 11 37.65 -14.82 -41.57
N VAL A 12 38.22 -15.17 -40.40
CA VAL A 12 37.51 -15.08 -39.11
C VAL A 12 37.30 -13.62 -38.70
N ALA A 13 38.27 -12.73 -38.92
CA ALA A 13 38.11 -11.31 -38.61
C ALA A 13 37.05 -10.63 -39.50
N VAL A 14 36.98 -10.98 -40.79
CA VAL A 14 35.94 -10.47 -41.71
C VAL A 14 34.57 -11.05 -41.35
N LEU A 15 34.48 -12.33 -40.93
CA LEU A 15 33.21 -12.93 -40.49
C LEU A 15 32.69 -12.30 -39.18
N VAL A 16 33.58 -11.98 -38.24
CA VAL A 16 33.23 -11.27 -36.99
C VAL A 16 32.81 -9.82 -37.27
N ALA A 17 33.48 -9.13 -38.19
CA ALA A 17 33.12 -7.76 -38.57
C ALA A 17 31.77 -7.68 -39.32
N VAL A 18 31.45 -8.68 -40.16
CA VAL A 18 30.16 -8.77 -40.85
C VAL A 18 29.04 -9.14 -39.85
N LEU A 19 29.29 -10.04 -38.89
CA LEU A 19 28.31 -10.36 -37.83
C LEU A 19 28.07 -9.18 -36.88
N MET A 20 29.08 -8.36 -36.59
CA MET A 20 28.95 -7.12 -35.81
C MET A 20 28.22 -5.99 -36.56
N SER A 21 28.15 -6.07 -37.89
CA SER A 21 27.44 -5.09 -38.74
C SER A 21 25.97 -5.44 -38.98
N ILE A 22 25.55 -6.68 -38.70
CA ILE A 22 24.16 -7.15 -38.81
C ILE A 22 23.43 -7.10 -37.45
N ALA A 23 24.18 -7.03 -36.35
CA ALA A 23 23.65 -6.73 -35.03
C ALA A 23 23.58 -5.21 -34.85
N GLY A 24 22.49 -4.60 -35.35
CA GLY A 24 22.19 -3.19 -35.12
C GLY A 24 22.33 -2.85 -33.63
N CYS A 25 23.20 -1.89 -33.31
CA CYS A 25 23.34 -1.34 -31.98
C CYS A 25 21.95 -0.89 -31.51
N PRO A 26 21.41 -1.43 -30.38
CA PRO A 26 20.24 -0.83 -29.79
C PRO A 26 20.71 0.52 -29.25
N GLY A 27 20.42 1.61 -29.97
CA GLY A 27 20.48 2.94 -29.40
C GLY A 27 19.69 2.94 -28.07
N PRO A 28 20.04 3.84 -27.12
CA PRO A 28 19.38 3.89 -25.83
C PRO A 28 17.87 3.82 -26.03
N ARG A 29 17.24 2.74 -25.55
CA ARG A 29 15.79 2.65 -25.55
C ARG A 29 15.31 3.93 -24.87
N PRO A 30 14.42 4.73 -25.49
CA PRO A 30 13.77 5.79 -24.73
C PRO A 30 13.21 5.11 -23.50
N ALA A 31 13.52 5.67 -22.32
CA ALA A 31 13.03 5.15 -21.07
C ALA A 31 11.54 4.81 -21.25
N PRO A 32 11.05 3.66 -20.75
CA PRO A 32 9.61 3.49 -20.66
C PRO A 32 9.08 4.78 -20.03
N PRO A 33 8.03 5.41 -20.59
CA PRO A 33 7.48 6.59 -19.95
C PRO A 33 7.30 6.22 -18.49
N GLY A 34 7.83 7.05 -17.60
CA GLY A 34 7.59 6.86 -16.17
C GLY A 34 6.11 6.63 -15.94
N PRO A 35 5.71 5.92 -14.87
CA PRO A 35 4.30 5.87 -14.50
C PRO A 35 3.80 7.31 -14.53
N ALA A 36 2.82 7.55 -15.41
CA ALA A 36 2.31 8.89 -15.67
C ALA A 36 2.06 9.53 -14.31
N SER A 37 2.67 10.70 -14.11
CA SER A 37 2.56 11.46 -12.87
C SER A 37 1.07 11.66 -12.55
N TYR A 38 0.70 11.93 -11.30
CA TYR A 38 -0.72 12.25 -11.02
C TYR A 38 -1.22 13.48 -11.79
N GLU A 39 -0.32 14.26 -12.41
CA GLU A 39 -0.65 15.34 -13.35
C GLU A 39 -1.12 14.82 -14.72
N ASP A 40 -0.85 13.56 -15.07
CA ASP A 40 -1.19 12.94 -16.36
C ASP A 40 -2.50 12.12 -16.32
N VAL A 41 -3.16 11.98 -15.16
CA VAL A 41 -4.46 11.30 -15.07
C VAL A 41 -5.57 12.26 -15.49
N PRO A 42 -6.30 12.00 -16.59
CA PRO A 42 -7.31 12.93 -17.07
C PRO A 42 -8.39 13.18 -16.02
N THR A 43 -8.73 14.45 -15.79
CA THR A 43 -9.91 14.80 -14.99
C THR A 43 -11.17 14.53 -15.82
N ILE A 44 -12.13 13.81 -15.23
CA ILE A 44 -13.46 13.58 -15.77
C ILE A 44 -14.45 14.52 -15.08
N ARG A 45 -15.40 15.05 -15.86
CA ARG A 45 -16.50 15.90 -15.37
C ARG A 45 -17.80 15.12 -15.49
N VAL A 46 -18.46 14.77 -14.38
CA VAL A 46 -19.71 14.00 -14.41
C VAL A 46 -20.87 14.87 -13.94
N LEU A 47 -21.93 15.00 -14.74
CA LEU A 47 -23.18 15.62 -14.30
C LEU A 47 -23.87 14.68 -13.31
N VAL A 48 -24.07 15.16 -12.08
CA VAL A 48 -24.60 14.34 -10.96
C VAL A 48 -25.92 14.84 -10.37
N ALA A 49 -26.30 16.09 -10.67
CA ALA A 49 -27.61 16.62 -10.31
C ALA A 49 -27.97 17.84 -11.16
N THR A 50 -29.26 18.09 -11.30
CA THR A 50 -29.81 19.30 -11.92
C THR A 50 -31.02 19.78 -11.12
N GLY A 51 -31.16 21.10 -10.92
CA GLY A 51 -32.34 21.66 -10.27
C GLY A 51 -32.27 23.18 -10.11
N GLU A 52 -33.37 23.80 -9.67
CA GLU A 52 -33.39 25.25 -9.33
C GLU A 52 -32.72 25.54 -7.97
N SER A 53 -32.65 24.52 -7.12
CA SER A 53 -31.87 24.53 -5.89
C SER A 53 -31.37 23.12 -5.62
N LEU A 54 -30.22 23.01 -4.96
CA LEU A 54 -29.60 21.72 -4.65
C LEU A 54 -29.30 21.66 -3.16
N GLU A 55 -29.51 20.51 -2.54
CA GLU A 55 -29.01 20.28 -1.18
C GLU A 55 -27.55 19.85 -1.26
N VAL A 56 -26.69 20.57 -0.54
CA VAL A 56 -25.25 20.32 -0.47
C VAL A 56 -24.80 20.17 0.98
N ALA A 57 -23.81 19.32 1.21
CA ALA A 57 -23.15 19.18 2.51
C ALA A 57 -21.70 18.69 2.29
N SER A 58 -20.93 18.57 3.36
CA SER A 58 -19.66 17.85 3.33
C SER A 58 -19.54 16.90 4.51
N THR A 59 -18.75 15.85 4.36
CA THR A 59 -18.49 14.88 5.45
C THR A 59 -17.39 15.36 6.41
N GLY A 60 -16.70 16.44 6.08
CA GLY A 60 -15.60 17.04 6.84
C GLY A 60 -15.20 18.37 6.20
N GLY A 61 -13.95 18.80 6.36
CA GLY A 61 -13.47 20.08 5.85
C GLY A 61 -13.77 20.34 4.37
N PHE A 62 -14.08 21.59 4.04
CA PHE A 62 -14.46 22.03 2.71
C PHE A 62 -13.98 23.47 2.43
N GLU A 63 -13.86 23.77 1.15
CA GLU A 63 -13.60 25.10 0.61
C GLU A 63 -14.70 25.46 -0.40
N ILE A 64 -15.31 26.64 -0.25
CA ILE A 64 -16.26 27.21 -1.20
C ILE A 64 -15.52 28.30 -1.99
N ARG A 65 -15.57 28.21 -3.32
CA ARG A 65 -14.97 29.18 -4.23
C ARG A 65 -16.01 29.80 -5.14
N ALA A 66 -15.93 31.12 -5.30
CA ALA A 66 -16.64 31.91 -6.29
C ALA A 66 -15.69 32.13 -7.47
N ASP A 67 -15.91 31.42 -8.57
CA ASP A 67 -14.94 31.27 -9.65
C ASP A 67 -13.59 30.80 -9.08
N ASP A 68 -12.54 31.62 -9.18
CA ASP A 68 -11.21 31.30 -8.66
C ASP A 68 -10.94 31.87 -7.27
N ARG A 69 -11.90 32.58 -6.65
CA ARG A 69 -11.73 33.22 -5.33
C ARG A 69 -12.30 32.37 -4.21
N ILE A 70 -11.54 32.19 -3.13
CA ILE A 70 -12.01 31.51 -1.93
C ILE A 70 -13.02 32.42 -1.19
N VAL A 71 -14.21 31.89 -0.94
CA VAL A 71 -15.29 32.58 -0.19
C VAL A 71 -15.31 32.12 1.26
N LEU A 72 -15.16 30.81 1.47
CA LEU A 72 -15.19 30.20 2.80
C LEU A 72 -14.31 28.96 2.80
N THR A 73 -13.51 28.82 3.85
CA THR A 73 -12.77 27.61 4.15
C THR A 73 -13.13 27.18 5.57
N SER A 74 -13.46 25.91 5.76
CA SER A 74 -13.80 25.34 7.06
C SER A 74 -13.22 23.94 7.16
N LEU A 75 -12.60 23.61 8.30
CA LEU A 75 -12.21 22.23 8.61
C LEU A 75 -13.35 21.40 9.21
N ALA A 76 -14.40 22.07 9.70
CA ALA A 76 -15.65 21.43 10.12
C ALA A 76 -16.55 21.12 8.91
N PRO A 77 -17.43 20.10 9.00
CA PRO A 77 -18.35 19.76 7.92
C PRO A 77 -19.37 20.85 7.63
N LEU A 78 -19.70 21.03 6.35
CA LEU A 78 -20.84 21.80 5.90
C LEU A 78 -22.09 21.01 6.23
N SER A 79 -22.84 21.48 7.23
CA SER A 79 -24.19 20.98 7.49
C SER A 79 -25.07 21.06 6.24
N PRO A 80 -26.04 20.15 6.06
CA PRO A 80 -26.96 20.18 4.93
C PRO A 80 -27.53 21.58 4.69
N ALA A 81 -27.21 22.15 3.53
CA ALA A 81 -27.55 23.51 3.17
C ALA A 81 -28.16 23.54 1.78
N ARG A 82 -29.14 24.43 1.58
CA ARG A 82 -29.70 24.68 0.25
C ARG A 82 -28.78 25.63 -0.50
N LEU A 83 -28.28 25.18 -1.65
CA LEU A 83 -27.63 26.00 -2.65
C LEU A 83 -28.69 26.60 -3.57
N THR A 84 -28.69 27.92 -3.71
CA THR A 84 -29.56 28.66 -4.63
C THR A 84 -28.77 29.68 -5.44
N ARG A 85 -29.35 30.12 -6.56
CA ARG A 85 -28.79 31.17 -7.40
C ARG A 85 -29.88 32.13 -7.87
N GLN A 86 -29.61 33.43 -7.79
CA GLN A 86 -30.44 34.49 -8.38
C GLN A 86 -29.55 35.46 -9.15
N GLY A 87 -29.74 35.55 -10.48
CA GLY A 87 -28.78 36.26 -11.33
C GLY A 87 -27.37 35.68 -11.12
N LYS A 88 -26.34 36.52 -10.95
CA LYS A 88 -24.98 36.05 -10.62
C LYS A 88 -24.72 35.81 -9.12
N SER A 89 -25.74 35.92 -8.28
CA SER A 89 -25.60 35.77 -6.83
C SER A 89 -25.89 34.33 -6.43
N TRP A 90 -24.91 33.68 -5.79
CA TRP A 90 -25.01 32.35 -5.21
C TRP A 90 -25.16 32.45 -3.70
N SER A 91 -26.02 31.61 -3.14
CA SER A 91 -26.19 31.49 -1.70
C SER A 91 -26.10 30.03 -1.28
N VAL A 92 -25.28 29.77 -0.26
CA VAL A 92 -25.08 28.45 0.35
C VAL A 92 -24.80 28.63 1.83
N HIS A 93 -25.63 28.01 2.67
CA HIS A 93 -25.59 28.21 4.12
C HIS A 93 -25.71 29.71 4.48
N LEU A 94 -24.81 30.24 5.30
CA LEU A 94 -24.73 31.66 5.68
C LEU A 94 -23.88 32.50 4.70
N SER A 95 -23.32 31.88 3.66
CA SER A 95 -22.45 32.56 2.69
C SER A 95 -23.24 32.97 1.44
N THR A 96 -23.03 34.21 1.01
CA THR A 96 -23.53 34.71 -0.28
C THR A 96 -22.39 35.35 -1.05
N CYS A 97 -22.28 35.05 -2.35
CA CYS A 97 -21.21 35.56 -3.20
C CYS A 97 -21.68 35.76 -4.64
N ARG A 98 -20.99 36.62 -5.40
CA ARG A 98 -21.22 36.79 -6.83
C ARG A 98 -20.17 36.04 -7.63
N ALA A 99 -20.60 35.18 -8.56
CA ALA A 99 -19.72 34.36 -9.38
C ALA A 99 -20.42 33.89 -10.66
N ASP A 100 -19.63 33.59 -11.69
CA ASP A 100 -20.15 32.87 -12.85
C ASP A 100 -20.38 31.39 -12.51
N ARG A 101 -19.49 30.80 -11.69
CA ARG A 101 -19.61 29.44 -11.15
C ARG A 101 -19.28 29.41 -9.66
N LEU A 102 -19.93 28.49 -8.95
CA LEU A 102 -19.57 28.16 -7.58
C LEU A 102 -18.88 26.80 -7.55
N THR A 103 -17.81 26.66 -6.80
CA THR A 103 -17.15 25.36 -6.58
C THR A 103 -17.15 25.05 -5.10
N ILE A 104 -17.53 23.82 -4.74
CA ILE A 104 -17.30 23.30 -3.39
C ILE A 104 -16.28 22.16 -3.53
N ARG A 105 -15.13 22.33 -2.90
CA ARG A 105 -14.03 21.38 -2.89
C ARG A 105 -13.91 20.76 -1.51
N ALA A 106 -13.77 19.43 -1.45
CA ALA A 106 -13.47 18.76 -0.20
C ALA A 106 -12.00 18.97 0.20
N ILE A 107 -11.74 19.10 1.51
CA ILE A 107 -10.39 19.18 2.09
C ILE A 107 -10.03 17.82 2.70
N GLY A 108 -8.82 17.34 2.42
CA GLY A 108 -8.32 16.05 2.90
C GLY A 108 -9.16 14.88 2.37
N VAL A 109 -9.55 13.98 3.28
CA VAL A 109 -10.35 12.78 2.96
C VAL A 109 -11.86 13.02 2.91
N SER A 110 -12.29 14.28 3.06
CA SER A 110 -13.71 14.65 3.06
C SER A 110 -14.35 14.40 1.69
N CYS A 111 -15.67 14.30 1.66
CA CYS A 111 -16.46 14.24 0.44
C CYS A 111 -17.50 15.36 0.43
N ILE A 112 -17.88 15.79 -0.77
CA ILE A 112 -18.99 16.73 -0.97
C ILE A 112 -20.23 15.93 -1.28
N ARG A 113 -21.29 16.16 -0.51
CA ARG A 113 -22.58 15.52 -0.69
C ARG A 113 -23.47 16.43 -1.53
N VAL A 114 -24.10 15.88 -2.57
CA VAL A 114 -25.18 16.52 -3.33
C VAL A 114 -26.40 15.62 -3.24
N GLY A 115 -27.50 16.12 -2.69
CA GLY A 115 -28.62 15.25 -2.31
C GLY A 115 -28.14 14.17 -1.34
N ARG A 116 -28.39 12.88 -1.60
CA ARG A 116 -27.99 11.79 -0.68
C ARG A 116 -26.61 11.19 -0.96
N THR A 117 -25.97 11.58 -2.06
CA THR A 117 -24.76 10.91 -2.56
C THR A 117 -23.53 11.73 -2.23
N ALA A 118 -22.49 11.09 -1.69
CA ALA A 118 -21.18 11.70 -1.45
C ALA A 118 -20.25 11.50 -2.66
N TYR A 119 -19.50 12.53 -3.00
CA TYR A 119 -18.60 12.58 -4.14
C TYR A 119 -17.19 13.02 -3.71
N ARG A 120 -16.17 12.41 -4.32
CA ARG A 120 -14.76 12.80 -4.16
C ARG A 120 -14.45 14.05 -5.00
N GLY A 121 -13.34 14.70 -4.67
CA GLY A 121 -12.82 15.84 -5.43
C GLY A 121 -13.64 17.10 -5.18
N GLN A 122 -14.13 17.72 -6.25
CA GLN A 122 -14.92 18.95 -6.17
C GLN A 122 -16.22 18.84 -6.96
N ILE A 123 -17.21 19.61 -6.54
CA ILE A 123 -18.44 19.83 -7.29
C ILE A 123 -18.41 21.27 -7.81
N VAL A 124 -18.47 21.41 -9.13
CA VAL A 124 -18.60 22.70 -9.81
C VAL A 124 -20.06 22.89 -10.19
N PHE A 125 -20.65 23.97 -9.73
CA PHE A 125 -22.03 24.34 -9.99
C PHE A 125 -22.10 25.31 -11.17
N TRP A 126 -22.74 24.86 -12.25
CA TRP A 126 -22.89 25.63 -13.47
C TRP A 126 -24.32 26.18 -13.59
N PRO A 127 -24.50 27.46 -13.91
CA PRO A 127 -25.82 27.98 -14.20
C PRO A 127 -26.27 27.61 -15.62
N VAL A 128 -27.55 27.28 -15.75
CA VAL A 128 -28.23 27.10 -17.04
C VAL A 128 -29.46 28.01 -17.06
N GLY A 129 -29.45 29.00 -17.95
CA GLY A 129 -30.46 30.04 -17.98
C GLY A 129 -30.50 30.87 -16.68
N GLN A 130 -31.70 31.31 -16.28
CA GLN A 130 -31.87 32.20 -15.13
C GLN A 130 -32.02 31.49 -13.78
N ARG A 131 -32.47 30.23 -13.75
CA ARG A 131 -32.86 29.55 -12.50
C ARG A 131 -32.22 28.18 -12.30
N GLN A 132 -31.81 27.50 -13.36
CA GLN A 132 -31.36 26.11 -13.26
C GLN A 132 -29.86 26.03 -12.93
N ILE A 133 -29.49 25.03 -12.14
CA ILE A 133 -28.14 24.74 -11.68
C ILE A 133 -27.82 23.29 -12.06
N LEU A 134 -26.67 23.08 -12.67
CA LEU A 134 -26.06 21.75 -12.82
C LEU A 134 -25.00 21.57 -11.74
N ALA A 135 -25.00 20.43 -11.05
CA ALA A 135 -23.87 20.00 -10.24
C ALA A 135 -23.00 19.04 -11.05
N VAL A 136 -21.75 19.43 -11.28
CA VAL A 136 -20.79 18.65 -12.06
C VAL A 136 -19.64 18.22 -11.16
N ASN A 137 -19.49 16.93 -10.94
CA ASN A 137 -18.38 16.36 -10.17
C ASN A 137 -17.12 16.31 -11.02
N HIS A 138 -16.06 17.01 -10.59
CA HIS A 138 -14.74 16.96 -11.20
C HIS A 138 -13.83 16.07 -10.35
N LEU A 139 -13.33 15.00 -10.96
CA LEU A 139 -12.47 14.03 -10.28
C LEU A 139 -11.51 13.33 -11.26
N PRO A 140 -10.39 12.79 -10.77
CA PRO A 140 -9.52 11.96 -11.60
C PRO A 140 -10.26 10.76 -12.19
N LEU A 141 -9.96 10.40 -13.44
CA LEU A 141 -10.57 9.26 -14.15
C LEU A 141 -10.55 7.97 -13.32
N GLU A 142 -9.47 7.71 -12.60
CA GLU A 142 -9.36 6.51 -11.76
C GLU A 142 -10.33 6.56 -10.56
N SER A 143 -10.60 7.73 -9.98
CA SER A 143 -11.63 7.87 -8.95
C SER A 143 -13.03 7.64 -9.53
N TYR A 144 -13.30 8.12 -10.74
CA TYR A 144 -14.56 7.88 -11.45
C TYR A 144 -14.82 6.39 -11.67
N LEU A 145 -13.81 5.63 -12.13
CA LEU A 145 -13.96 4.21 -12.43
C LEU A 145 -14.37 3.38 -11.20
N ALA A 146 -13.91 3.73 -10.00
CA ALA A 146 -14.33 3.01 -8.79
C ALA A 146 -15.84 3.13 -8.55
N GLY A 147 -16.41 4.33 -8.74
CA GLY A 147 -17.85 4.54 -8.58
C GLY A 147 -18.70 3.85 -9.65
N VAL A 148 -18.17 3.70 -10.87
CA VAL A 148 -18.84 2.97 -11.97
C VAL A 148 -18.80 1.46 -11.74
N LEU A 149 -17.63 0.91 -11.46
CA LEU A 149 -17.44 -0.53 -11.28
C LEU A 149 -18.32 -1.09 -10.16
N SER A 150 -18.47 -0.35 -9.07
CA SER A 150 -19.31 -0.77 -7.95
C SER A 150 -20.81 -0.77 -8.25
N ARG A 151 -21.26 -0.06 -9.29
CA ARG A 151 -22.67 0.01 -9.69
C ARG A 151 -23.01 -0.88 -10.88
N GLU A 152 -22.04 -1.13 -11.75
CA GLU A 152 -22.24 -1.91 -12.96
C GLU A 152 -21.87 -3.40 -12.79
N LEU A 153 -21.14 -3.76 -11.73
CA LEU A 153 -20.76 -5.14 -11.43
C LEU A 153 -21.29 -5.61 -10.09
N LEU A 154 -21.61 -6.91 -10.01
CA LEU A 154 -21.97 -7.54 -8.75
C LEU A 154 -20.71 -7.80 -7.89
N PRO A 155 -20.78 -7.61 -6.56
CA PRO A 155 -19.62 -7.75 -5.66
C PRO A 155 -18.88 -9.09 -5.74
N ASN A 156 -19.54 -10.17 -6.16
CA ASN A 156 -19.03 -11.54 -6.21
C ASN A 156 -18.52 -11.97 -7.60
N TRP A 157 -18.47 -11.07 -8.58
CA TRP A 157 -17.93 -11.38 -9.89
C TRP A 157 -16.41 -11.59 -9.86
N HIS A 158 -15.92 -12.40 -10.79
CA HIS A 158 -14.50 -12.73 -10.89
C HIS A 158 -13.64 -11.46 -11.10
N PRO A 159 -12.44 -11.36 -10.50
CA PRO A 159 -11.58 -10.17 -10.64
C PRO A 159 -11.28 -9.75 -12.09
N GLU A 160 -11.17 -10.72 -13.01
CA GLU A 160 -10.99 -10.43 -14.44
C GLU A 160 -12.18 -9.68 -15.06
N ALA A 161 -13.41 -9.90 -14.58
CA ALA A 161 -14.58 -9.15 -15.03
C ALA A 161 -14.47 -7.67 -14.61
N TYR A 162 -13.95 -7.41 -13.40
CA TYR A 162 -13.67 -6.05 -12.97
C TYR A 162 -12.57 -5.38 -13.79
N LYS A 163 -11.51 -6.11 -14.17
CA LYS A 163 -10.45 -5.57 -15.04
C LYS A 163 -10.99 -5.22 -16.42
N ALA A 164 -11.75 -6.14 -17.03
CA ALA A 164 -12.35 -5.95 -18.33
C ALA A 164 -13.30 -4.73 -18.34
N GLN A 165 -14.20 -4.64 -17.34
CA GLN A 165 -15.10 -3.50 -17.22
C GLN A 165 -14.34 -2.19 -16.97
N ALA A 166 -13.26 -2.21 -16.19
CA ALA A 166 -12.46 -1.02 -15.95
C ALA A 166 -11.81 -0.50 -17.25
N ILE A 167 -11.34 -1.39 -18.13
CA ILE A 167 -10.81 -1.01 -19.44
C ILE A 167 -11.93 -0.45 -20.34
N ALA A 168 -13.09 -1.11 -20.38
CA ALA A 168 -14.23 -0.68 -21.17
C ALA A 168 -14.74 0.70 -20.73
N ALA A 169 -14.99 0.88 -19.43
CA ALA A 169 -15.43 2.14 -18.84
C ALA A 169 -14.42 3.27 -19.05
N ARG A 170 -13.11 2.98 -18.89
CA ARG A 170 -12.06 3.97 -19.13
C ARG A 170 -12.05 4.45 -20.58
N THR A 171 -12.15 3.53 -21.52
CA THR A 171 -12.15 3.82 -22.95
C THR A 171 -13.38 4.65 -23.33
N TYR A 172 -14.55 4.28 -22.81
CA TYR A 172 -15.79 5.02 -23.00
C TYR A 172 -15.71 6.45 -22.45
N ALA A 173 -15.28 6.62 -21.20
CA ALA A 173 -15.16 7.92 -20.55
C ALA A 173 -14.23 8.88 -21.31
N LEU A 174 -13.10 8.38 -21.79
CA LEU A 174 -12.15 9.17 -22.58
C LEU A 174 -12.69 9.53 -23.96
N TYR A 175 -13.41 8.61 -24.62
CA TYR A 175 -14.06 8.87 -25.90
C TYR A 175 -15.15 9.94 -25.79
N GLU A 176 -16.04 9.83 -24.80
CA GLU A 176 -17.11 10.81 -24.53
C GLU A 176 -16.52 12.20 -24.22
N LYS A 177 -15.48 12.23 -23.38
CA LYS A 177 -14.75 13.46 -23.07
C LYS A 177 -14.17 14.12 -24.33
N ALA A 178 -13.50 13.35 -25.19
CA ALA A 178 -12.86 13.89 -26.38
C ALA A 178 -13.88 14.33 -27.45
N THR A 179 -14.97 13.59 -27.62
CA THR A 179 -15.94 13.79 -28.70
C THR A 179 -16.97 14.86 -28.36
N PHE A 180 -17.50 14.85 -27.14
CA PHE A 180 -18.63 15.69 -26.75
C PHE A 180 -18.29 16.68 -25.64
N GLY A 181 -17.22 16.44 -24.86
CA GLY A 181 -16.82 17.27 -23.73
C GLY A 181 -16.59 18.77 -24.05
N PRO A 182 -15.91 19.16 -25.16
CA PRO A 182 -15.60 20.57 -25.43
C PRO A 182 -16.83 21.48 -25.58
N GLY A 183 -18.01 20.94 -25.89
CA GLY A 183 -19.26 21.70 -26.08
C GLY A 183 -20.18 21.78 -24.86
N ARG A 184 -19.82 21.14 -23.74
CA ARG A 184 -20.69 21.05 -22.54
C ARG A 184 -19.93 21.25 -21.22
N PRO A 185 -20.64 21.63 -20.13
CA PRO A 185 -20.03 21.78 -18.82
C PRO A 185 -19.56 20.45 -18.18
N TYR A 186 -19.98 19.31 -18.71
CA TYR A 186 -19.63 17.96 -18.24
C TYR A 186 -19.15 17.06 -19.38
N ASP A 187 -18.49 15.95 -19.04
CA ASP A 187 -18.01 14.92 -19.97
C ASP A 187 -18.95 13.71 -20.00
N LEU A 188 -19.62 13.37 -18.90
CA LEU A 188 -20.47 12.17 -18.73
C LEU A 188 -21.70 12.49 -17.85
N GLN A 189 -22.75 11.67 -17.93
CA GLN A 189 -23.85 11.65 -16.95
C GLN A 189 -23.68 10.47 -15.98
N ASP A 190 -24.34 10.51 -14.82
CA ASP A 190 -24.25 9.48 -13.78
C ASP A 190 -25.28 8.34 -13.91
N ASP A 191 -26.08 8.36 -14.97
CA ASP A 191 -27.15 7.40 -15.26
C ASP A 191 -26.81 6.48 -16.46
N GLN A 192 -27.79 5.66 -16.85
CA GLN A 192 -27.68 4.69 -17.95
C GLN A 192 -27.47 5.33 -19.33
N SER A 193 -27.66 6.65 -19.49
CA SER A 193 -27.34 7.34 -20.74
C SER A 193 -25.83 7.47 -20.98
N SER A 194 -25.02 7.29 -19.92
CA SER A 194 -23.57 7.18 -19.98
C SER A 194 -23.12 5.92 -19.25
N GLN A 195 -22.68 6.04 -18.00
CA GLN A 195 -22.33 4.92 -17.14
C GLN A 195 -22.88 5.20 -15.75
N VAL A 196 -23.34 4.15 -15.06
CA VAL A 196 -23.97 4.31 -13.75
C VAL A 196 -22.90 4.67 -12.72
N TYR A 197 -22.72 5.96 -12.45
CA TYR A 197 -21.70 6.47 -11.54
C TYR A 197 -22.30 6.76 -10.17
N GLY A 198 -21.98 5.93 -9.18
CA GLY A 198 -22.59 6.01 -7.86
C GLY A 198 -21.92 6.98 -6.86
N GLY A 199 -20.91 7.73 -7.28
CA GLY A 199 -20.08 8.53 -6.38
C GLY A 199 -19.26 7.68 -5.39
N PHE A 200 -18.70 8.35 -4.37
CA PHE A 200 -17.94 7.70 -3.30
C PHE A 200 -18.79 6.72 -2.49
N SER A 201 -20.06 7.07 -2.27
CA SER A 201 -21.00 6.25 -1.48
C SER A 201 -21.28 4.86 -2.06
N ALA A 202 -20.93 4.63 -3.33
CA ALA A 202 -21.09 3.35 -3.97
C ALA A 202 -19.83 2.48 -3.95
N GLU A 203 -18.65 3.04 -3.65
CA GLU A 203 -17.36 2.34 -3.77
C GLU A 203 -17.32 1.08 -2.88
N THR A 204 -16.85 -0.02 -3.45
CA THR A 204 -16.66 -1.32 -2.77
C THR A 204 -15.21 -1.78 -2.94
N GLU A 205 -14.70 -2.53 -1.96
CA GLU A 205 -13.34 -3.11 -1.99
C GLU A 205 -13.01 -3.86 -3.31
N PRO A 206 -13.90 -4.72 -3.88
CA PRO A 206 -13.64 -5.38 -5.16
C PRO A 206 -13.47 -4.43 -6.35
N ALA A 207 -14.24 -3.33 -6.38
CA ALA A 207 -14.14 -2.33 -7.44
C ALA A 207 -12.82 -1.54 -7.36
N GLY A 208 -12.36 -1.23 -6.13
CA GLY A 208 -11.06 -0.63 -5.89
C GLY A 208 -9.90 -1.50 -6.40
N ALA A 209 -9.96 -2.81 -6.13
CA ALA A 209 -8.95 -3.79 -6.57
C ALA A 209 -8.96 -4.02 -8.09
N GLY A 210 -10.14 -4.14 -8.70
CA GLY A 210 -10.31 -4.33 -10.14
C GLY A 210 -9.77 -3.17 -10.98
N ARG A 211 -10.03 -1.92 -10.55
CA ARG A 211 -9.44 -0.72 -11.14
C ARG A 211 -7.91 -0.75 -11.10
N ALA A 212 -7.34 -1.01 -9.92
CA ALA A 212 -5.90 -1.00 -9.71
C ALA A 212 -5.17 -2.05 -10.58
N ALA A 213 -5.79 -3.20 -10.79
CA ALA A 213 -5.23 -4.25 -11.65
C ALA A 213 -5.34 -3.92 -13.15
N ALA A 214 -6.40 -3.23 -13.59
CA ALA A 214 -6.53 -2.77 -14.98
C ALA A 214 -5.51 -1.69 -15.37
N ARG A 215 -5.01 -0.89 -14.40
CA ARG A 215 -3.96 0.12 -14.64
C ARG A 215 -2.59 -0.50 -14.93
N ARG A 216 -2.32 -1.73 -14.46
CA ARG A 216 -1.03 -2.43 -14.62
C ARG A 216 -0.90 -3.18 -15.95
N GLY A 217 -2.00 -3.41 -16.65
CA GLY A 217 -1.98 -3.94 -18.02
C GLY A 217 -1.58 -2.84 -19.00
N HIS A 218 -0.37 -2.91 -19.55
CA HIS A 218 0.08 -2.00 -20.61
C HIS A 218 -0.93 -1.98 -21.76
N LEU A 219 -1.65 -0.87 -21.92
CA LEU A 219 -2.43 -0.56 -23.10
C LEU A 219 -1.87 0.68 -23.79
N ARG A 220 -0.57 0.61 -24.13
CA ARG A 220 -0.03 1.40 -25.23
C ARG A 220 -0.58 0.78 -26.52
N ARG A 221 -1.57 1.47 -27.13
CA ARG A 221 -2.19 1.20 -28.44
C ARG A 221 -3.29 0.12 -28.45
N LEU A 222 -4.46 0.46 -27.94
CA LEU A 222 -5.68 0.05 -28.64
C LEU A 222 -6.12 1.25 -29.50
N PRO A 223 -6.41 1.07 -30.81
CA PRO A 223 -7.18 2.07 -31.53
C PRO A 223 -8.49 2.30 -30.77
N VAL A 224 -9.02 3.53 -30.80
CA VAL A 224 -10.38 3.83 -30.33
C VAL A 224 -11.33 2.95 -31.13
N LEU A 225 -11.67 1.79 -30.58
CA LEU A 225 -12.64 0.89 -31.17
C LEU A 225 -14.03 1.50 -30.90
N PRO A 226 -14.96 1.44 -31.86
CA PRO A 226 -16.34 1.84 -31.60
C PRO A 226 -16.91 1.01 -30.44
N PRO A 227 -17.74 1.61 -29.58
CA PRO A 227 -18.13 1.01 -28.31
C PRO A 227 -18.88 -0.32 -28.51
N VAL A 228 -18.40 -1.38 -27.83
CA VAL A 228 -19.22 -2.55 -27.55
C VAL A 228 -20.07 -2.20 -26.33
N HIS A 229 -21.37 -2.04 -26.54
CA HIS A 229 -22.35 -1.81 -25.50
C HIS A 229 -22.57 -3.14 -24.73
N LEU A 230 -21.95 -3.30 -23.56
CA LEU A 230 -22.33 -4.36 -22.62
C LEU A 230 -23.41 -3.81 -21.69
N ALA A 231 -24.63 -3.70 -22.21
CA ALA A 231 -25.79 -3.40 -21.38
C ALA A 231 -26.13 -4.64 -20.52
N GLY A 232 -25.85 -4.57 -19.23
CA GLY A 232 -26.53 -5.40 -18.23
C GLY A 232 -28.01 -5.00 -18.20
N GLY A 233 -28.84 -5.74 -18.93
CA GLY A 233 -30.19 -5.29 -19.28
C GLY A 233 -31.18 -5.22 -18.12
N GLN A 234 -32.00 -4.16 -18.12
CA GLN A 234 -33.47 -4.23 -18.18
C GLN A 234 -34.05 -2.86 -18.62
N GLY A 235 -34.66 -2.83 -19.81
CA GLY A 235 -35.71 -1.89 -20.23
C GLY A 235 -35.33 -0.48 -20.71
N GLY A 236 -35.49 -0.20 -22.01
CA GLY A 236 -35.74 1.18 -22.50
C GLY A 236 -35.00 1.64 -23.76
N GLN A 237 -35.66 1.53 -24.92
CA GLN A 237 -35.45 2.20 -26.23
C GLN A 237 -34.09 2.88 -26.54
N GLY A 238 -33.25 2.21 -27.33
CA GLY A 238 -32.06 2.80 -27.95
C GLY A 238 -32.39 3.71 -29.14
N ARG A 239 -31.67 4.84 -29.27
CA ARG A 239 -31.72 5.73 -30.44
C ARG A 239 -30.95 5.12 -31.62
N HIS A 240 -31.59 5.08 -32.78
CA HIS A 240 -30.98 4.68 -34.06
C HIS A 240 -29.93 5.72 -34.53
N LEU A 241 -28.72 5.26 -34.83
CA LEU A 241 -27.71 6.01 -35.60
C LEU A 241 -27.63 5.45 -37.05
N PRO A 242 -27.33 6.29 -38.06
CA PRO A 242 -27.35 5.91 -39.47
C PRO A 242 -26.14 5.06 -39.87
N ARG A 243 -26.35 4.15 -40.84
CA ARG A 243 -25.31 3.24 -41.38
C ARG A 243 -24.30 4.01 -42.26
N PRO A 244 -22.98 3.73 -42.19
CA PRO A 244 -22.03 4.21 -43.17
C PRO A 244 -22.03 3.34 -44.43
N GLU A 245 -21.83 3.99 -45.58
CA GLU A 245 -21.71 3.41 -46.91
C GLU A 245 -20.44 2.55 -47.07
N GLN A 246 -20.53 1.59 -47.99
CA GLN A 246 -19.53 0.57 -48.28
C GLN A 246 -18.34 1.17 -49.05
N GLY A 247 -17.11 0.86 -48.59
CA GLY A 247 -15.86 1.23 -49.26
C GLY A 247 -14.79 0.14 -49.11
N LEU A 248 -14.86 -0.86 -49.99
CA LEU A 248 -13.79 -1.66 -50.61
C LEU A 248 -12.49 -1.95 -49.82
N CYS A 249 -12.31 -3.21 -49.42
CA CYS A 249 -10.99 -3.84 -49.24
C CYS A 249 -10.75 -4.88 -50.37
N PRO A 250 -9.57 -4.91 -51.02
CA PRO A 250 -9.29 -5.87 -52.07
C PRO A 250 -8.70 -7.19 -51.54
N GLY A 251 -9.32 -8.30 -51.96
CA GLY A 251 -8.66 -9.50 -52.54
C GLY A 251 -7.71 -10.35 -51.67
N GLY A 252 -8.12 -11.59 -51.39
CA GLY A 252 -7.23 -12.61 -50.81
C GLY A 252 -7.79 -14.03 -50.71
N ARG A 253 -8.18 -14.61 -51.85
CA ARG A 253 -8.37 -16.03 -52.22
C ARG A 253 -8.55 -17.15 -51.16
N THR A 254 -9.76 -17.75 -51.25
CA THR A 254 -10.13 -19.19 -51.42
C THR A 254 -9.63 -20.30 -50.47
N GLY A 255 -10.60 -20.96 -49.83
CA GLY A 255 -10.57 -22.37 -49.42
C GLY A 255 -12.00 -22.90 -49.25
N ARG A 256 -12.33 -24.00 -49.94
CA ARG A 256 -13.70 -24.54 -50.20
C ARG A 256 -14.30 -25.37 -49.05
N GLY A 257 -15.63 -25.48 -49.06
CA GLY A 257 -16.42 -26.58 -48.47
C GLY A 257 -17.89 -26.17 -48.29
N GLN A 258 -18.75 -26.26 -49.34
CA GLN A 258 -19.80 -27.29 -49.49
C GLN A 258 -20.58 -27.55 -48.20
N GLY A 259 -21.91 -27.46 -48.07
CA GLY A 259 -23.07 -27.37 -48.95
C GLY A 259 -24.27 -27.76 -48.07
N ARG A 260 -25.43 -27.12 -48.13
CA ARG A 260 -26.67 -27.61 -48.78
C ARG A 260 -27.76 -26.61 -48.34
N GLN A 261 -28.28 -25.83 -49.28
CA GLN A 261 -29.60 -25.98 -49.92
C GLN A 261 -30.82 -25.86 -48.98
N ALA A 262 -31.60 -24.83 -49.32
CA ALA A 262 -32.87 -24.32 -48.82
C ALA A 262 -34.06 -25.23 -49.28
N PRO A 263 -35.34 -24.80 -49.48
CA PRO A 263 -36.01 -23.52 -49.16
C PRO A 263 -37.52 -23.62 -48.73
N ARG A 264 -38.13 -22.44 -48.43
CA ARG A 264 -39.54 -22.00 -48.71
C ARG A 264 -40.67 -22.80 -48.01
N SER A 265 -41.88 -22.32 -47.72
CA SER A 265 -42.78 -21.18 -48.03
C SER A 265 -43.93 -21.29 -47.00
N GLY A 266 -44.56 -20.25 -46.45
CA GLY A 266 -45.51 -19.36 -47.12
C GLY A 266 -46.99 -19.78 -46.88
N ARG A 267 -47.78 -18.84 -46.33
CA ARG A 267 -49.27 -18.69 -46.35
C ARG A 267 -50.13 -19.36 -45.26
N GLY A 268 -50.75 -18.51 -44.44
CA GLY A 268 -52.19 -18.21 -44.54
C GLY A 268 -53.17 -18.97 -43.62
N PRO A 269 -54.36 -18.39 -43.32
CA PRO A 269 -55.02 -18.51 -42.01
C PRO A 269 -56.38 -19.24 -42.03
N ALA A 270 -56.86 -19.74 -40.88
CA ALA A 270 -58.29 -19.82 -40.52
C ALA A 270 -58.54 -20.32 -39.10
N ARG A 271 -59.64 -19.83 -38.52
CA ARG A 271 -60.22 -20.12 -37.19
C ARG A 271 -61.09 -21.40 -37.19
N VAL A 272 -61.28 -22.01 -36.00
CA VAL A 272 -62.58 -22.18 -35.25
C VAL A 272 -62.58 -23.47 -34.39
N GLY A 273 -63.00 -23.32 -33.13
CA GLY A 273 -63.59 -24.36 -32.24
C GLY A 273 -62.61 -25.02 -31.28
N GLY A 274 -62.72 -25.01 -29.95
CA GLY A 274 -63.77 -24.60 -29.03
C GLY A 274 -64.04 -25.73 -28.02
N HIS A 275 -63.60 -25.60 -26.75
CA HIS A 275 -64.25 -26.27 -25.59
C HIS A 275 -63.87 -25.63 -24.24
N ARG A 276 -64.88 -24.97 -23.65
CA ARG A 276 -65.39 -24.93 -22.26
C ARG A 276 -64.46 -24.69 -21.03
N ARG A 277 -64.82 -23.59 -20.35
CA ARG A 277 -64.67 -23.10 -18.93
C ARG A 277 -65.06 -24.14 -17.84
N PRO A 278 -64.90 -23.89 -16.49
CA PRO A 278 -64.85 -22.60 -15.73
C PRO A 278 -63.76 -22.55 -14.62
N GLY A 279 -63.53 -21.53 -13.78
CA GLY A 279 -64.10 -20.21 -13.50
C GLY A 279 -63.87 -19.84 -12.03
N ARG A 280 -63.27 -18.65 -11.78
CA ARG A 280 -63.31 -17.75 -10.57
C ARG A 280 -62.96 -18.29 -9.17
N GLN A 281 -62.12 -17.55 -8.43
CA GLN A 281 -62.53 -16.51 -7.46
C GLN A 281 -61.32 -15.82 -6.80
N GLU A 282 -61.47 -14.52 -6.55
CA GLU A 282 -60.55 -13.63 -5.84
C GLU A 282 -60.84 -13.60 -4.33
N GLY A 283 -59.81 -13.33 -3.52
CA GLY A 283 -59.88 -12.85 -2.13
C GLY A 283 -58.79 -13.46 -1.22
N PRO A 284 -58.48 -12.85 -0.05
CA PRO A 284 -57.95 -11.49 0.13
C PRO A 284 -56.63 -11.45 0.96
N HIS A 285 -56.01 -10.27 1.05
CA HIS A 285 -54.82 -9.91 1.85
C HIS A 285 -54.90 -10.28 3.35
N PRO A 286 -53.74 -10.47 4.02
CA PRO A 286 -53.59 -10.19 5.44
C PRO A 286 -52.67 -8.98 5.72
N ARG A 287 -53.07 -8.22 6.75
CA ARG A 287 -52.42 -7.05 7.36
C ARG A 287 -51.18 -7.43 8.21
N PRO A 288 -50.29 -6.48 8.53
CA PRO A 288 -49.11 -6.74 9.36
C PRO A 288 -49.45 -6.70 10.87
N GLY A 289 -48.85 -7.61 11.64
CA GLY A 289 -48.90 -7.65 13.11
C GLY A 289 -47.63 -7.08 13.76
N PRO A 290 -47.68 -6.70 15.06
CA PRO A 290 -46.85 -5.64 15.64
C PRO A 290 -45.57 -6.13 16.37
N ALA A 291 -44.69 -5.17 16.65
CA ALA A 291 -43.47 -5.29 17.47
C ALA A 291 -43.73 -5.63 18.95
N PRO A 292 -42.69 -6.07 19.69
CA PRO A 292 -42.60 -5.82 21.12
C PRO A 292 -41.34 -5.03 21.50
N GLY A 293 -41.50 -4.15 22.49
CA GLY A 293 -40.43 -3.33 23.07
C GLY A 293 -39.84 -3.87 24.38
N ALA A 294 -38.75 -3.20 24.77
CA ALA A 294 -38.23 -2.88 26.10
C ALA A 294 -38.16 -3.93 27.25
N ALA A 295 -36.93 -4.00 27.78
CA ALA A 295 -36.52 -4.16 29.18
C ALA A 295 -36.58 -5.55 29.85
N ALA A 296 -35.39 -6.06 30.23
CA ALA A 296 -35.14 -6.55 31.59
C ALA A 296 -33.64 -6.75 31.86
N ARG A 297 -33.10 -5.94 32.78
CA ARG A 297 -31.88 -6.24 33.54
C ARG A 297 -32.11 -7.48 34.38
N ARG A 298 -31.17 -8.44 34.40
CA ARG A 298 -30.97 -9.33 35.56
C ARG A 298 -29.49 -9.63 35.80
N ARG A 299 -29.00 -9.07 36.91
CA ARG A 299 -27.92 -9.65 37.73
C ARG A 299 -28.33 -11.07 38.12
N ILE A 300 -27.44 -12.04 37.95
CA ILE A 300 -27.28 -13.17 38.88
C ILE A 300 -25.79 -13.41 39.02
N GLY A 301 -25.27 -13.11 40.20
CA GLY A 301 -23.96 -13.54 40.66
C GLY A 301 -24.13 -14.51 41.83
N ARG A 302 -23.12 -15.38 41.97
CA ARG A 302 -22.81 -16.31 43.07
C ARG A 302 -23.55 -17.66 43.09
N GLY A 303 -22.75 -18.72 42.92
CA GLY A 303 -23.14 -20.11 43.17
C GLY A 303 -22.00 -21.12 43.00
N ARG A 304 -21.08 -21.12 43.96
CA ARG A 304 -20.22 -22.23 44.47
C ARG A 304 -19.50 -23.22 43.54
N ALA A 305 -18.18 -23.23 43.76
CA ALA A 305 -17.22 -24.34 43.79
C ALA A 305 -17.75 -25.78 43.69
N VAL A 306 -17.11 -26.56 42.80
CA VAL A 306 -16.81 -27.98 43.04
C VAL A 306 -15.35 -28.25 42.69
N GLN A 307 -14.64 -28.71 43.71
CA GLN A 307 -13.27 -29.15 43.78
C GLN A 307 -13.18 -30.58 43.20
N ARG A 308 -12.30 -30.83 42.24
CA ARG A 308 -11.80 -32.20 41.95
C ARG A 308 -10.30 -32.17 41.74
N GLN A 309 -9.60 -32.72 42.72
CA GLN A 309 -8.18 -33.02 42.73
C GLN A 309 -7.90 -34.32 41.95
N LEU A 310 -6.87 -34.26 41.09
CA LEU A 310 -5.75 -35.23 40.90
C LEU A 310 -6.08 -36.65 40.37
N PRO A 311 -5.13 -37.38 39.72
CA PRO A 311 -3.68 -37.32 39.94
C PRO A 311 -2.71 -37.42 38.74
N HIS A 312 -1.49 -36.94 38.98
CA HIS A 312 -0.26 -37.34 38.30
C HIS A 312 0.05 -38.84 38.49
N PRO A 313 0.81 -39.44 37.56
CA PRO A 313 1.98 -40.18 38.05
C PRO A 313 3.25 -40.04 37.18
N ARG A 314 4.33 -39.74 37.92
CA ARG A 314 5.65 -40.42 37.97
C ARG A 314 6.54 -40.54 36.71
N ARG A 315 7.72 -39.92 36.89
CA ARG A 315 9.06 -40.32 36.43
C ARG A 315 9.26 -41.84 36.29
N ARG A 316 9.92 -42.25 35.20
CA ARG A 316 10.85 -43.38 35.17
C ARG A 316 12.16 -42.97 34.51
N GLN A 317 13.26 -43.29 35.20
CA GLN A 317 14.62 -43.34 34.68
C GLN A 317 14.81 -44.61 33.84
N GLY A 318 15.77 -44.55 32.92
CA GLY A 318 16.65 -45.68 32.58
C GLY A 318 16.40 -46.34 31.24
N GLY A 319 17.39 -46.24 30.35
CA GLY A 319 17.65 -47.28 29.36
C GLY A 319 18.11 -46.79 27.98
N GLY A 320 19.41 -46.94 27.71
CA GLY A 320 19.83 -47.59 26.46
C GLY A 320 20.41 -46.72 25.36
N LEU A 321 21.75 -46.74 25.31
CA LEU A 321 22.62 -46.42 24.18
C LEU A 321 22.06 -46.81 22.80
N ARG A 322 22.25 -45.92 21.80
CA ARG A 322 22.80 -46.28 20.47
C ARG A 322 23.66 -45.14 19.93
N THR A 323 24.95 -45.42 19.77
CA THR A 323 26.00 -44.62 19.13
C THR A 323 25.98 -44.81 17.62
N TRP A 324 26.23 -43.75 16.83
CA TRP A 324 26.95 -43.81 15.53
C TRP A 324 27.78 -42.51 15.35
N PRO A 325 28.88 -42.53 14.58
CA PRO A 325 30.11 -41.83 14.95
C PRO A 325 30.49 -40.63 14.06
N GLY A 326 31.41 -39.82 14.58
CA GLY A 326 32.54 -39.30 13.81
C GLY A 326 32.45 -37.86 13.34
N LEU A 327 33.18 -36.97 14.02
CA LEU A 327 34.20 -36.07 13.45
C LEU A 327 34.64 -35.06 14.53
N ARG A 328 35.86 -35.25 15.08
CA ARG A 328 36.58 -34.23 15.86
C ARG A 328 37.61 -33.57 14.94
N PRO A 329 37.81 -32.24 15.00
CA PRO A 329 38.99 -31.62 14.44
C PRO A 329 40.19 -31.73 15.39
N ARG A 330 41.35 -31.89 14.76
CA ARG A 330 42.68 -32.11 15.34
C ARG A 330 43.16 -30.92 16.17
N ARG A 331 43.66 -31.17 17.39
CA ARG A 331 44.59 -30.28 18.10
C ARG A 331 46.02 -30.72 17.76
N GLY A 332 46.79 -29.83 17.13
CA GLY A 332 48.24 -29.93 17.04
C GLY A 332 48.87 -29.27 18.26
N ALA A 333 49.83 -29.95 18.87
CA ALA A 333 50.71 -29.42 19.90
C ALA A 333 52.15 -29.75 19.49
N VAL A 334 53.04 -28.76 19.42
CA VAL A 334 54.51 -28.87 19.58
C VAL A 334 55.04 -27.49 20.06
N PRO A 335 56.11 -27.42 20.90
CA PRO A 335 56.33 -26.37 21.93
C PRO A 335 57.60 -25.50 21.74
N VAL A 336 57.97 -24.77 22.82
CA VAL A 336 59.28 -24.10 23.12
C VAL A 336 59.41 -22.66 22.56
N GLY A 337 59.91 -21.60 23.22
CA GLY A 337 60.50 -21.33 24.54
C GLY A 337 60.85 -19.83 24.65
N ARG A 338 61.16 -19.33 25.85
CA ARG A 338 61.83 -18.04 26.18
C ARG A 338 62.94 -18.38 27.19
N PRO A 339 64.11 -17.70 27.27
CA PRO A 339 64.21 -16.24 27.53
C PRO A 339 65.46 -15.51 26.95
N GLY A 340 65.54 -14.18 27.12
CA GLY A 340 66.79 -13.41 26.93
C GLY A 340 66.60 -11.88 27.09
N GLN A 341 67.41 -11.25 27.95
CA GLN A 341 67.41 -9.81 28.30
C GLN A 341 68.59 -9.05 27.67
N GLY A 342 68.35 -7.78 27.24
CA GLY A 342 69.28 -6.61 27.17
C GLY A 342 70.34 -6.54 26.06
N PRO A 343 70.96 -5.36 25.72
CA PRO A 343 70.96 -4.02 26.36
C PRO A 343 70.77 -2.79 25.36
N PRO A 344 70.95 -1.49 25.77
CA PRO A 344 70.27 -0.30 25.20
C PRO A 344 71.13 0.82 24.52
N ARG A 345 70.47 1.96 24.16
CA ARG A 345 70.92 3.34 23.76
C ARG A 345 70.85 3.65 22.24
N ALA A 346 70.56 4.86 21.72
CA ALA A 346 70.80 6.22 22.21
C ALA A 346 69.80 7.28 21.67
N GLU A 347 69.81 8.46 22.29
CA GLU A 347 68.92 9.63 22.13
C GLU A 347 69.38 10.69 21.10
N GLY A 348 68.41 11.51 20.64
CA GLY A 348 68.54 12.97 20.42
C GLY A 348 68.27 13.48 18.97
N PRO A 349 68.00 14.80 18.76
CA PRO A 349 67.15 15.74 19.53
C PRO A 349 66.27 16.67 18.62
N ALA A 350 65.24 17.35 19.17
CA ALA A 350 64.91 18.76 18.84
C ALA A 350 63.76 19.35 19.71
N ASN A 351 64.04 20.56 20.21
CA ASN A 351 63.44 21.39 21.27
C ASN A 351 62.15 22.21 20.89
N PRO A 352 61.57 23.07 21.79
CA PRO A 352 60.13 23.19 22.11
C PRO A 352 59.46 24.54 21.72
N PRO A 353 58.23 24.85 22.22
CA PRO A 353 58.07 25.85 23.31
C PRO A 353 57.03 25.42 24.37
N ALA A 354 57.20 25.60 25.70
CA ALA A 354 57.29 26.79 26.56
C ALA A 354 55.96 27.12 27.31
N ILE A 355 55.90 26.63 28.56
CA ILE A 355 55.43 27.21 29.84
C ILE A 355 53.97 27.73 30.01
N LEU A 356 53.34 27.15 31.05
CA LEU A 356 52.02 27.34 31.69
C LEU A 356 51.83 28.72 32.36
N PRO A 357 50.59 29.15 32.73
CA PRO A 357 50.09 28.79 34.08
C PRO A 357 48.57 28.65 34.20
N GLY A 358 48.11 27.93 35.23
CA GLY A 358 46.75 28.05 35.77
C GLY A 358 45.97 26.75 35.73
N GLY A 359 45.87 26.08 36.88
CA GLY A 359 45.07 24.88 37.02
C GLY A 359 43.58 25.20 36.98
N GLU A 360 42.85 24.43 36.17
CA GLU A 360 41.42 24.21 36.36
C GLU A 360 41.10 22.72 36.08
N ASN A 361 40.57 22.08 37.12
CA ASN A 361 39.73 20.88 37.15
C ASN A 361 39.85 19.85 36.01
N LEU A 362 40.51 18.74 36.34
CA LEU A 362 40.18 17.40 35.83
C LEU A 362 38.80 16.97 36.35
N GLN A 363 37.74 17.61 35.89
CA GLN A 363 36.37 17.09 35.96
C GLN A 363 35.76 17.09 34.56
N GLY A 364 35.51 15.89 34.03
CA GLY A 364 34.47 15.67 33.04
C GLY A 364 34.82 16.03 31.59
N VAL A 365 35.73 15.28 30.95
CA VAL A 365 35.52 14.97 29.53
C VAL A 365 34.34 14.00 29.44
N LEU A 366 33.13 14.54 29.56
CA LEU A 366 31.92 13.84 29.16
C LEU A 366 32.07 13.58 27.67
N ARG A 367 32.41 12.34 27.29
CA ARG A 367 32.19 11.87 25.91
C ARG A 367 30.71 12.10 25.64
N HIS A 368 30.38 13.13 24.86
CA HIS A 368 29.01 13.37 24.40
C HIS A 368 28.55 12.11 23.65
N ARG A 369 27.72 11.30 24.31
CA ARG A 369 27.12 10.13 23.71
C ARG A 369 26.15 10.57 22.62
N PRO A 370 26.11 9.93 21.45
CA PRO A 370 25.11 10.22 20.44
C PRO A 370 23.72 9.92 21.01
N MET A 371 22.79 10.87 20.86
CA MET A 371 21.42 10.69 21.35
C MET A 371 20.71 9.59 20.57
N THR A 372 19.96 8.73 21.28
CA THR A 372 19.08 7.75 20.64
C THR A 372 18.01 8.47 19.83
N THR A 373 17.88 8.10 18.56
CA THR A 373 16.84 8.65 17.70
C THR A 373 15.59 7.77 17.77
N TYR A 374 14.44 8.40 17.98
CA TYR A 374 13.12 7.78 17.82
C TYR A 374 12.45 8.35 16.58
N GLY A 375 11.75 7.50 15.85
CA GLY A 375 11.03 7.86 14.63
C GLY A 375 9.66 7.23 14.58
N VAL A 376 8.92 7.53 13.52
CA VAL A 376 7.53 7.06 13.35
C VAL A 376 7.37 6.48 11.95
N SER A 377 6.68 5.35 11.86
CA SER A 377 6.21 4.84 10.58
C SER A 377 5.09 5.73 10.07
N THR A 378 5.24 6.17 8.82
CA THR A 378 4.26 7.05 8.19
C THR A 378 2.92 6.35 7.94
N SER A 379 2.81 5.04 8.18
CA SER A 379 1.51 4.36 8.27
C SER A 379 0.55 5.05 9.27
N LEU A 380 1.09 5.60 10.37
CA LEU A 380 0.32 6.33 11.39
C LEU A 380 -0.38 7.59 10.83
N VAL A 381 0.24 8.30 9.90
CA VAL A 381 -0.36 9.48 9.24
C VAL A 381 -1.27 9.10 8.07
N GLY A 382 -1.39 7.81 7.75
CA GLY A 382 -2.25 7.29 6.70
C GLY A 382 -2.06 8.03 5.36
N LYS A 383 -3.18 8.38 4.72
CA LYS A 383 -3.20 9.09 3.43
C LYS A 383 -3.32 10.61 3.57
N LEU A 384 -2.81 11.18 4.65
CA LEU A 384 -2.74 12.63 4.77
C LEU A 384 -1.86 13.20 3.63
N HIS A 385 -2.25 14.39 3.16
CA HIS A 385 -1.45 15.15 2.21
C HIS A 385 -0.08 15.44 2.81
N ARG A 386 0.98 15.17 2.04
CA ARG A 386 2.36 15.07 2.50
C ARG A 386 2.83 16.29 3.28
N PRO A 387 2.67 17.54 2.81
CA PRO A 387 2.97 18.74 3.60
C PRO A 387 2.38 18.76 5.02
N LEU A 388 1.10 18.40 5.16
CA LEU A 388 0.43 18.39 6.46
C LEU A 388 0.95 17.24 7.34
N ALA A 389 1.23 16.08 6.74
CA ALA A 389 1.83 14.95 7.45
C ALA A 389 3.23 15.30 7.99
N LEU A 390 4.07 15.92 7.15
CA LEU A 390 5.42 16.36 7.54
C LEU A 390 5.36 17.43 8.62
N GLU A 391 4.46 18.42 8.51
CA GLU A 391 4.23 19.44 9.53
C GLU A 391 3.89 18.81 10.88
N LYS A 392 2.92 17.88 10.92
CA LYS A 392 2.50 17.21 12.15
C LYS A 392 3.62 16.37 12.78
N LEU A 393 4.35 15.61 11.98
CA LEU A 393 5.49 14.80 12.45
C LEU A 393 6.60 15.70 13.00
N ALA A 394 6.94 16.79 12.30
CA ALA A 394 7.96 17.73 12.70
C ALA A 394 7.57 18.49 13.99
N ALA A 395 6.32 18.92 14.10
CA ALA A 395 5.77 19.62 15.26
C ALA A 395 5.75 18.73 16.52
N ALA A 396 5.49 17.44 16.37
CA ALA A 396 5.60 16.46 17.46
C ALA A 396 7.05 16.12 17.85
N GLY A 397 8.05 16.67 17.15
CA GLY A 397 9.47 16.49 17.47
C GLY A 397 10.15 15.29 16.82
N PHE A 398 9.46 14.54 15.94
CA PHE A 398 10.09 13.43 15.23
C PHE A 398 11.01 13.94 14.12
N ARG A 399 12.20 13.34 14.04
CA ARG A 399 13.26 13.71 13.08
C ARG A 399 13.74 12.51 12.25
N ALA A 400 13.16 11.34 12.46
CA ALA A 400 13.35 10.15 11.64
C ALA A 400 11.99 9.54 11.30
N VAL A 401 11.84 9.05 10.07
CA VAL A 401 10.61 8.39 9.63
C VAL A 401 10.89 7.13 8.84
N GLU A 402 9.92 6.22 8.87
CA GLU A 402 9.79 5.17 7.88
C GLU A 402 8.70 5.51 6.87
N LEU A 403 9.02 5.41 5.59
CA LEU A 403 8.08 5.71 4.50
C LEU A 403 7.35 4.44 4.06
N SER A 404 6.02 4.44 4.10
CA SER A 404 5.23 3.36 3.49
C SER A 404 5.22 3.51 1.97
N ALA A 405 5.53 2.43 1.25
CA ALA A 405 5.52 2.35 -0.21
C ALA A 405 4.15 1.93 -0.79
N ASN A 406 3.06 2.07 -0.02
CA ASN A 406 1.71 1.77 -0.50
C ASN A 406 1.18 2.85 -1.46
N ASP A 407 0.34 2.44 -2.42
CA ASP A 407 -0.29 3.34 -3.39
C ASP A 407 -1.13 4.43 -2.68
N GLY A 408 -0.94 5.69 -3.10
CA GLY A 408 -1.60 6.86 -2.53
C GLY A 408 -1.02 7.35 -1.21
N HIS A 409 0.10 6.79 -0.75
CA HIS A 409 0.74 7.20 0.50
C HIS A 409 1.58 8.44 0.30
N LEU A 410 1.40 9.45 1.16
CA LEU A 410 2.10 10.75 1.08
C LEU A 410 2.15 11.33 -0.34
N ASP A 411 0.99 11.40 -0.98
CA ASP A 411 0.80 11.89 -2.36
C ASP A 411 1.68 11.14 -3.38
N ASP A 412 1.71 9.81 -3.25
CA ASP A 412 2.45 8.90 -4.13
C ASP A 412 3.93 9.26 -4.27
N TRP A 413 4.59 9.45 -3.11
CA TRP A 413 5.97 9.92 -3.01
C TRP A 413 6.98 9.12 -3.85
N LEU A 414 6.71 7.84 -4.13
CA LEU A 414 7.52 6.98 -5.01
C LEU A 414 7.63 7.52 -6.45
N ALA A 415 6.69 8.35 -6.89
CA ALA A 415 6.73 8.97 -8.20
C ALA A 415 7.78 10.09 -8.31
N ASN A 416 8.15 10.72 -7.19
CA ASN A 416 9.17 11.76 -7.15
C ASN A 416 9.98 11.74 -5.84
N PRO A 417 10.79 10.70 -5.61
CA PRO A 417 11.50 10.49 -4.34
C PRO A 417 12.53 11.59 -4.05
N SER A 418 13.15 12.17 -5.08
CA SER A 418 14.11 13.27 -4.89
C SER A 418 13.44 14.55 -4.37
N ALA A 419 12.27 14.93 -4.90
CA ALA A 419 11.54 16.08 -4.36
C ALA A 419 11.09 15.83 -2.91
N VAL A 420 10.64 14.60 -2.62
CA VAL A 420 10.21 14.21 -1.27
C VAL A 420 11.38 14.25 -0.28
N ARG A 421 12.59 13.86 -0.69
CA ARG A 421 13.80 14.02 0.12
C ARG A 421 14.02 15.48 0.49
N ASP A 422 13.90 16.39 -0.48
CA ASP A 422 14.15 17.81 -0.25
C ASP A 422 13.06 18.41 0.67
N GLU A 423 11.80 17.99 0.54
CA GLU A 423 10.70 18.34 1.46
C GLU A 423 10.93 17.81 2.89
N LEU A 424 11.35 16.54 3.02
CA LEU A 424 11.72 15.92 4.30
C LEU A 424 12.86 16.69 4.95
N ALA A 425 13.92 17.01 4.20
CA ALA A 425 15.06 17.78 4.68
C ALA A 425 14.64 19.18 5.13
N ALA A 426 13.76 19.86 4.39
CA ALA A 426 13.21 21.16 4.77
C ALA A 426 12.39 21.10 6.08
N ALA A 427 11.70 19.98 6.33
CA ALA A 427 11.01 19.71 7.59
C ALA A 427 11.96 19.26 8.73
N GLY A 428 13.26 19.10 8.45
CA GLY A 428 14.24 18.55 9.40
C GLY A 428 14.04 17.06 9.69
N ILE A 429 13.35 16.34 8.81
CA ILE A 429 13.04 14.92 8.95
C ILE A 429 13.96 14.10 8.06
N ARG A 430 14.56 13.05 8.62
CA ARG A 430 15.37 12.08 7.90
C ARG A 430 14.55 10.85 7.53
N PRO A 431 14.50 10.42 6.26
CA PRO A 431 14.00 9.10 5.91
C PRO A 431 15.01 8.04 6.35
N TRP A 432 14.58 7.12 7.21
CA TRP A 432 15.41 6.02 7.70
C TRP A 432 15.19 4.74 6.89
N SER A 433 13.94 4.27 6.86
CA SER A 433 13.54 3.04 6.20
C SER A 433 12.39 3.28 5.23
N VAL A 434 12.20 2.34 4.31
CA VAL A 434 11.01 2.23 3.47
C VAL A 434 10.34 0.90 3.74
N HIS A 435 9.07 0.92 4.16
CA HIS A 435 8.27 -0.29 4.24
C HIS A 435 7.73 -0.63 2.85
N SER A 436 8.10 -1.80 2.32
CA SER A 436 7.66 -2.22 0.98
C SER A 436 6.13 -2.34 0.89
N SER A 437 5.62 -2.14 -0.32
CA SER A 437 4.19 -2.13 -0.61
C SER A 437 3.52 -3.44 -0.19
N SER A 438 2.35 -3.35 0.41
CA SER A 438 1.54 -4.51 0.80
C SER A 438 1.13 -5.41 -0.36
N ALA A 439 1.12 -4.89 -1.59
CA ALA A 439 0.92 -5.68 -2.80
C ALA A 439 2.11 -6.60 -3.13
N GLY A 440 3.27 -6.39 -2.50
CA GLY A 440 4.50 -7.16 -2.69
C GLY A 440 4.81 -8.19 -1.59
N TRP A 441 3.93 -8.32 -0.58
CA TRP A 441 4.24 -9.11 0.62
C TRP A 441 4.15 -10.63 0.43
N ASP A 442 3.44 -11.15 -0.57
CA ASP A 442 3.26 -12.62 -0.73
C ASP A 442 4.46 -13.31 -1.40
N LEU A 443 5.64 -13.24 -0.76
CA LEU A 443 6.88 -13.86 -1.26
C LEU A 443 6.86 -15.40 -1.19
N ALA A 444 5.87 -15.97 -0.51
CA ALA A 444 5.66 -17.41 -0.38
C ALA A 444 4.59 -17.96 -1.34
N ALA A 445 4.02 -17.14 -2.22
CA ALA A 445 2.92 -17.53 -3.10
C ALA A 445 3.25 -18.82 -3.88
N PRO A 446 2.38 -19.85 -3.85
CA PRO A 446 2.56 -21.09 -4.62
C PRO A 446 2.60 -20.85 -6.13
N ASP A 447 1.72 -19.97 -6.63
CA ASP A 447 1.73 -19.60 -8.04
C ASP A 447 3.02 -18.83 -8.37
N PRO A 448 3.84 -19.30 -9.34
CA PRO A 448 5.09 -18.63 -9.71
C PRO A 448 4.89 -17.23 -10.28
N GLY A 449 3.76 -16.96 -10.94
CA GLY A 449 3.44 -15.65 -11.52
C GLY A 449 3.14 -14.62 -10.44
N ASP A 450 2.32 -14.98 -9.47
CA ASP A 450 2.02 -14.17 -8.28
C ASP A 450 3.28 -13.91 -7.46
N ARG A 451 4.10 -14.95 -7.22
CA ARG A 451 5.36 -14.83 -6.49
C ARG A 451 6.35 -13.90 -7.19
N ALA A 452 6.51 -14.06 -8.50
CA ALA A 452 7.36 -13.16 -9.29
C ALA A 452 6.81 -11.72 -9.29
N ALA A 453 5.50 -11.53 -9.29
CA ALA A 453 4.89 -10.22 -9.15
C ALA A 453 5.17 -9.60 -7.76
N ALA A 454 5.07 -10.38 -6.69
CA ALA A 454 5.38 -9.94 -5.33
C ALA A 454 6.84 -9.48 -5.20
N VAL A 455 7.79 -10.28 -5.70
CA VAL A 455 9.22 -9.91 -5.75
C VAL A 455 9.43 -8.61 -6.52
N ARG A 456 8.86 -8.47 -7.72
CA ARG A 456 8.99 -7.24 -8.52
C ARG A 456 8.41 -6.01 -7.82
N ILE A 457 7.25 -6.15 -7.16
CA ILE A 457 6.59 -5.04 -6.47
C ILE A 457 7.44 -4.59 -5.27
N SER A 458 7.94 -5.54 -4.48
CA SER A 458 8.83 -5.24 -3.34
C SER A 458 10.12 -4.55 -3.80
N ALA A 459 10.78 -5.09 -4.82
CA ALA A 459 11.99 -4.50 -5.40
C ALA A 459 11.75 -3.13 -6.06
N GLY A 460 10.52 -2.83 -6.48
CA GLY A 460 10.13 -1.53 -7.04
C GLY A 460 10.36 -0.35 -6.10
N SER A 461 10.49 -0.60 -4.79
CA SER A 461 10.81 0.44 -3.79
C SER A 461 12.32 0.68 -3.61
N PHE A 462 13.21 -0.17 -4.12
CA PHE A 462 14.65 -0.11 -3.81
C PHE A 462 15.34 1.15 -4.35
N ARG A 463 15.15 1.47 -5.63
CA ARG A 463 15.72 2.70 -6.22
C ARG A 463 15.10 3.97 -5.61
N PRO A 464 13.77 4.09 -5.48
CA PRO A 464 13.17 5.21 -4.76
C PRO A 464 13.67 5.36 -3.32
N ALA A 465 13.93 4.26 -2.60
CA ALA A 465 14.50 4.30 -1.26
C ALA A 465 15.90 4.94 -1.24
N VAL A 466 16.76 4.60 -2.20
CA VAL A 466 18.08 5.22 -2.36
C VAL A 466 17.94 6.71 -2.72
N GLU A 467 17.06 7.03 -3.68
CA GLU A 467 16.86 8.41 -4.14
C GLU A 467 16.30 9.34 -3.06
N VAL A 468 15.38 8.84 -2.23
CA VAL A 468 14.83 9.59 -1.09
C VAL A 468 15.84 9.69 0.07
N GLY A 469 16.88 8.85 0.08
CA GLY A 469 17.93 8.84 1.10
C GLY A 469 17.67 7.92 2.29
N ALA A 470 16.80 6.93 2.15
CA ALA A 470 16.62 5.86 3.14
C ALA A 470 17.81 4.88 3.09
N GLU A 471 18.06 4.18 4.20
CA GLU A 471 19.16 3.22 4.32
C GLU A 471 18.73 1.75 4.24
N VAL A 472 17.45 1.48 4.51
CA VAL A 472 16.91 0.11 4.65
C VAL A 472 15.55 0.03 3.97
N VAL A 473 15.29 -1.06 3.25
CA VAL A 473 13.94 -1.45 2.81
C VAL A 473 13.48 -2.65 3.61
N ILE A 474 12.25 -2.59 4.11
CA ILE A 474 11.64 -3.65 4.93
C ILE A 474 10.64 -4.45 4.09
N CYS A 475 10.74 -5.77 4.14
CA CYS A 475 9.87 -6.69 3.42
C CYS A 475 9.26 -7.75 4.33
N HIS A 476 8.01 -8.09 4.02
CA HIS A 476 7.32 -9.25 4.60
C HIS A 476 7.67 -10.51 3.81
N CYS A 477 7.79 -11.64 4.51
CA CYS A 477 7.98 -12.95 3.86
C CYS A 477 6.71 -13.53 3.25
N ASN A 478 5.54 -13.04 3.67
CA ASN A 478 4.25 -13.57 3.25
C ASN A 478 3.10 -12.60 3.52
N ALA A 479 2.03 -12.71 2.73
CA ALA A 479 0.86 -11.84 2.83
C ALA A 479 -0.14 -12.30 3.91
N PRO A 480 -0.94 -11.37 4.46
CA PRO A 480 -1.93 -11.68 5.50
C PRO A 480 -3.16 -12.45 4.99
N ARG A 481 -3.38 -12.52 3.67
CA ARG A 481 -4.68 -12.92 3.07
C ARG A 481 -4.79 -14.39 2.68
N ARG A 482 -3.72 -15.19 2.79
CA ARG A 482 -3.74 -16.61 2.44
C ARG A 482 -3.63 -17.46 3.72
N PRO A 483 -4.59 -18.34 4.03
CA PRO A 483 -4.38 -19.36 5.05
C PRO A 483 -3.24 -20.26 4.57
N PHE A 484 -2.24 -20.45 5.43
CA PHE A 484 -1.24 -21.48 5.21
C PHE A 484 -1.91 -22.84 5.41
N GLU A 485 -1.49 -23.84 4.65
CA GLU A 485 -1.82 -25.24 4.92
C GLU A 485 -0.61 -25.87 5.61
N PRO A 486 -0.77 -26.67 6.68
CA PRO A 486 0.35 -27.29 7.39
C PRO A 486 1.30 -28.07 6.46
N GLU A 487 0.75 -28.74 5.46
CA GLU A 487 1.48 -29.55 4.49
C GLU A 487 2.31 -28.71 3.51
N ASP A 488 1.93 -27.44 3.30
CA ASP A 488 2.63 -26.51 2.41
C ASP A 488 3.72 -25.71 3.14
N TYR A 489 3.87 -25.84 4.47
CA TYR A 489 4.80 -25.03 5.24
C TYR A 489 6.26 -25.12 4.72
N ASP A 490 6.78 -26.32 4.49
CA ASP A 490 8.15 -26.50 4.00
C ASP A 490 8.32 -25.99 2.57
N ALA A 491 7.29 -26.12 1.74
CA ALA A 491 7.31 -25.60 0.38
C ALA A 491 7.23 -24.07 0.38
N ALA A 492 6.41 -23.47 1.25
CA ALA A 492 6.36 -22.04 1.48
C ALA A 492 7.70 -21.50 1.95
N LEU A 493 8.38 -22.17 2.89
CA LEU A 493 9.70 -21.78 3.37
C LEU A 493 10.74 -21.78 2.23
N ARG A 494 10.74 -22.80 1.38
CA ARG A 494 11.62 -22.84 0.19
C ARG A 494 11.33 -21.70 -0.78
N ARG A 495 10.04 -21.46 -1.10
CA ARG A 495 9.62 -20.36 -1.99
C ARG A 495 10.00 -19.00 -1.42
N THR A 496 9.85 -18.80 -0.10
CA THR A 496 10.32 -17.59 0.58
C THR A 496 11.83 -17.43 0.40
N GLY A 497 12.63 -18.47 0.64
CA GLY A 497 14.09 -18.42 0.45
C GLY A 497 14.50 -18.04 -0.98
N GLU A 498 13.86 -18.60 -2.00
CA GLU A 498 14.08 -18.24 -3.41
C GLU A 498 13.76 -16.77 -3.70
N SER A 499 12.61 -16.29 -3.22
CA SER A 499 12.19 -14.89 -3.36
C SER A 499 13.14 -13.93 -2.64
N LEU A 500 13.56 -14.27 -1.42
CA LEU A 500 14.49 -13.47 -0.63
C LEU A 500 15.87 -13.41 -1.29
N LYS A 501 16.34 -14.48 -1.91
CA LYS A 501 17.57 -14.47 -2.71
C LYS A 501 17.48 -13.47 -3.86
N ALA A 502 16.38 -13.51 -4.62
CA ALA A 502 16.18 -12.57 -5.73
C ALA A 502 16.07 -11.11 -5.26
N LEU A 503 15.44 -10.86 -4.11
CA LEU A 503 15.41 -9.52 -3.52
C LEU A 503 16.77 -9.08 -2.99
N ALA A 504 17.55 -9.98 -2.39
CA ALA A 504 18.89 -9.69 -1.89
C ALA A 504 19.85 -9.27 -3.02
N GLU A 505 19.80 -9.95 -4.17
CA GLU A 505 20.58 -9.58 -5.36
C GLU A 505 20.18 -8.19 -5.87
N GLN A 506 18.88 -7.92 -6.01
CA GLN A 506 18.39 -6.61 -6.45
C GLN A 506 18.68 -5.48 -5.45
N ALA A 507 18.64 -5.76 -4.14
CA ALA A 507 18.96 -4.79 -3.11
C ALA A 507 20.46 -4.45 -3.11
N HIS A 508 21.32 -5.45 -3.29
CA HIS A 508 22.76 -5.27 -3.48
C HIS A 508 23.04 -4.37 -4.70
N ASP A 509 22.44 -4.69 -5.85
CA ASP A 509 22.64 -3.93 -7.10
C ASP A 509 22.14 -2.48 -6.99
N ALA A 510 21.09 -2.24 -6.20
CA ALA A 510 20.59 -0.90 -5.92
C ALA A 510 21.46 -0.15 -4.88
N GLY A 511 22.30 -0.85 -4.10
CA GLY A 511 23.08 -0.27 -3.02
C GLY A 511 22.25 0.02 -1.75
N ILE A 512 21.21 -0.78 -1.48
CA ILE A 512 20.31 -0.61 -0.33
C ILE A 512 20.33 -1.85 0.57
N ARG A 513 20.19 -1.67 1.89
CA ARG A 513 20.06 -2.80 2.81
C ARG A 513 18.63 -3.33 2.79
N LEU A 514 18.48 -4.64 2.91
CA LEU A 514 17.18 -5.32 2.99
C LEU A 514 16.98 -5.82 4.42
N ALA A 515 15.82 -5.57 5.02
CA ALA A 515 15.45 -6.09 6.32
C ALA A 515 14.16 -6.92 6.22
N ILE A 516 14.19 -8.11 6.81
CA ILE A 516 13.04 -9.02 6.82
C ILE A 516 12.33 -8.88 8.15
N GLU A 517 11.04 -8.57 8.09
CA GLU A 517 10.22 -8.41 9.28
C GLU A 517 9.77 -9.76 9.85
N ASN A 518 9.82 -9.92 11.17
CA ASN A 518 9.16 -11.03 11.84
C ASN A 518 7.65 -10.84 11.81
N MET A 519 6.97 -11.91 11.43
CA MET A 519 5.57 -11.89 11.11
C MET A 519 4.71 -12.31 12.29
N ILE A 520 3.58 -11.64 12.56
CA ILE A 520 2.62 -12.11 13.56
C ILE A 520 2.19 -13.56 13.29
N PRO A 521 2.06 -14.44 14.32
CA PRO A 521 1.52 -15.77 14.13
C PRO A 521 0.08 -15.74 13.59
N ARG A 522 -0.28 -16.81 12.88
CA ARG A 522 -1.62 -17.08 12.37
C ARG A 522 -2.08 -18.45 12.91
N PRO A 523 -3.39 -18.78 12.87
CA PRO A 523 -3.89 -20.08 13.35
C PRO A 523 -3.18 -21.26 12.69
N VAL A 524 -2.78 -21.09 11.43
CA VAL A 524 -1.84 -22.01 10.76
C VAL A 524 -0.46 -21.37 10.72
N LYS A 525 0.56 -22.19 11.04
CA LYS A 525 1.96 -21.77 11.07
C LYS A 525 2.36 -21.17 9.73
N ARG A 526 2.98 -19.99 9.77
CA ARG A 526 3.55 -19.32 8.59
C ARG A 526 5.04 -19.08 8.75
N PRO A 527 5.82 -18.98 7.66
CA PRO A 527 7.25 -18.71 7.75
C PRO A 527 7.56 -17.37 8.42
N ALA A 528 8.75 -17.28 9.03
CA ALA A 528 9.35 -16.05 9.53
C ALA A 528 8.59 -15.39 10.69
N THR A 529 8.01 -16.17 11.61
CA THR A 529 7.37 -15.59 12.82
C THR A 529 8.35 -15.31 13.95
N LYS A 530 9.52 -15.95 13.92
CA LYS A 530 10.60 -15.80 14.92
C LYS A 530 11.91 -15.41 14.25
N VAL A 531 12.77 -14.68 14.96
CA VAL A 531 14.09 -14.26 14.48
C VAL A 531 14.95 -15.46 14.09
N ALA A 532 14.91 -16.57 14.84
CA ALA A 532 15.66 -17.77 14.51
C ALA A 532 15.32 -18.33 13.11
N GLU A 533 14.03 -18.29 12.71
CA GLU A 533 13.60 -18.75 11.39
C GLU A 533 14.08 -17.80 10.30
N ILE A 534 14.06 -16.48 10.56
CA ILE A 534 14.55 -15.47 9.62
C ILE A 534 16.06 -15.60 9.44
N LEU A 535 16.83 -15.75 10.52
CA LEU A 535 18.27 -15.96 10.46
C LEU A 535 18.62 -17.15 9.57
N ALA A 536 17.91 -18.27 9.70
CA ALA A 536 18.12 -19.44 8.84
C ALA A 536 17.82 -19.14 7.35
N LEU A 537 16.82 -18.31 7.06
CA LEU A 537 16.48 -17.89 5.69
C LEU A 537 17.52 -16.94 5.08
N ILE A 538 18.11 -16.04 5.89
CA ILE A 538 19.01 -14.99 5.41
C ILE A 538 20.50 -15.33 5.55
N GLU A 539 20.87 -16.37 6.30
CA GLU A 539 22.26 -16.84 6.45
C GLU A 539 22.99 -17.05 5.11
N PRO A 540 22.40 -17.68 4.08
CA PRO A 540 23.08 -17.82 2.78
C PRO A 540 23.12 -16.53 1.95
N LEU A 541 22.56 -15.43 2.45
CA LEU A 541 22.47 -14.15 1.78
C LEU A 541 23.57 -13.19 2.27
N GLY A 542 23.85 -12.15 1.49
CA GLY A 542 24.90 -11.18 1.83
C GLY A 542 24.68 -10.47 3.17
N GLU A 543 25.74 -9.88 3.71
CA GLU A 543 25.72 -9.10 4.96
C GLU A 543 24.82 -7.85 4.87
N HIS A 544 24.40 -7.44 3.68
CA HIS A 544 23.43 -6.36 3.45
C HIS A 544 21.97 -6.77 3.69
N VAL A 545 21.71 -8.04 4.04
CA VAL A 545 20.37 -8.53 4.42
C VAL A 545 20.31 -8.75 5.93
N GLY A 546 19.30 -8.20 6.58
CA GLY A 546 19.11 -8.27 8.02
C GLY A 546 17.65 -8.42 8.41
N ILE A 547 17.32 -8.00 9.62
CA ILE A 547 16.03 -8.18 10.27
C ILE A 547 15.45 -6.81 10.63
N CYS A 548 14.15 -6.66 10.39
CA CYS A 548 13.33 -5.70 11.12
C CYS A 548 12.64 -6.47 12.24
N LEU A 549 12.91 -6.10 13.51
CA LEU A 549 12.20 -6.72 14.63
C LEU A 549 10.97 -5.88 14.97
N ASP A 550 9.79 -6.42 14.68
CA ASP A 550 8.52 -5.96 15.21
C ASP A 550 8.29 -6.58 16.60
N THR A 551 8.22 -5.71 17.60
CA THR A 551 8.09 -6.08 19.01
C THR A 551 6.73 -6.69 19.33
N GLY A 552 5.67 -6.20 18.70
CA GLY A 552 4.32 -6.72 18.89
C GLY A 552 4.15 -8.10 18.27
N HIS A 553 4.66 -8.31 17.06
CA HIS A 553 4.65 -9.61 16.40
C HIS A 553 5.39 -10.67 17.23
N ALA A 554 6.55 -10.32 17.79
CA ALA A 554 7.31 -11.21 18.67
C ALA A 554 6.53 -11.56 19.96
N ASN A 555 5.91 -10.56 20.60
CA ASN A 555 5.09 -10.77 21.80
C ASN A 555 3.85 -11.63 21.51
N ALA A 556 3.14 -11.37 20.40
CA ALA A 556 2.01 -12.18 19.96
C ALA A 556 2.43 -13.63 19.58
N ALA A 557 3.68 -13.83 19.18
CA ALA A 557 4.31 -15.14 18.98
C ALA A 557 4.71 -15.85 20.29
N GLY A 558 4.48 -15.22 21.45
CA GLY A 558 4.86 -15.73 22.76
C GLY A 558 6.38 -15.75 22.98
N SER A 559 7.12 -14.88 22.29
CA SER A 559 8.57 -14.77 22.41
C SER A 559 8.94 -13.60 23.31
N ASP A 560 10.02 -13.75 24.07
CA ASP A 560 10.60 -12.63 24.80
C ASP A 560 11.29 -11.68 23.80
N VAL A 561 10.82 -10.43 23.75
CA VAL A 561 11.24 -9.47 22.74
C VAL A 561 12.71 -9.06 22.92
N ALA A 562 13.21 -9.04 24.16
CA ALA A 562 14.60 -8.72 24.46
C ALA A 562 15.53 -9.84 23.97
N ASP A 563 15.13 -11.10 24.16
CA ASP A 563 15.88 -12.25 23.67
C ASP A 563 15.87 -12.35 22.14
N GLU A 564 14.74 -12.04 21.47
CA GLU A 564 14.68 -11.97 20.00
C GLU A 564 15.64 -10.88 19.45
N ALA A 565 15.75 -9.73 20.13
CA ALA A 565 16.71 -8.69 19.77
C ALA A 565 18.16 -9.15 19.93
N ARG A 566 18.50 -9.76 21.07
CA ARG A 566 19.84 -10.33 21.32
C ARG A 566 20.20 -11.39 20.28
N LEU A 567 19.23 -12.22 19.91
CA LEU A 567 19.40 -13.26 18.89
C LEU A 567 19.65 -12.65 17.51
N ALA A 568 18.94 -11.58 17.13
CA ALA A 568 19.17 -10.88 15.87
C ALA A 568 20.58 -10.27 15.81
N GLY A 569 21.07 -9.73 16.93
CA GLY A 569 22.44 -9.25 17.09
C GLY A 569 22.84 -8.26 15.99
N ARG A 570 23.98 -8.51 15.33
CA ARG A 570 24.49 -7.67 14.22
C ARG A 570 23.57 -7.61 12.99
N ARG A 571 22.65 -8.57 12.83
CA ARG A 571 21.69 -8.60 11.72
C ARG A 571 20.43 -7.76 12.02
N LEU A 572 20.31 -7.16 13.21
CA LEU A 572 19.22 -6.25 13.55
C LEU A 572 19.41 -4.88 12.86
N PHE A 573 18.64 -4.60 11.82
CA PHE A 573 18.80 -3.38 11.00
C PHE A 573 17.75 -2.32 11.27
N SER A 574 16.53 -2.73 11.59
CA SER A 574 15.42 -1.82 11.90
C SER A 574 14.55 -2.41 12.99
N LEU A 575 13.67 -1.57 13.54
CA LEU A 575 12.72 -1.93 14.59
C LEU A 575 11.35 -1.37 14.24
N HIS A 576 10.29 -2.14 14.48
CA HIS A 576 8.93 -1.62 14.61
C HIS A 576 8.51 -1.76 16.07
N LEU A 577 8.26 -0.63 16.72
CA LEU A 577 7.88 -0.56 18.12
C LEU A 577 6.37 -0.41 18.24
N GLN A 578 5.74 -1.48 18.68
CA GLN A 578 4.32 -1.55 19.01
C GLN A 578 4.06 -2.56 20.13
N ASP A 579 2.96 -2.38 20.84
CA ASP A 579 2.56 -3.22 21.98
C ASP A 579 1.27 -3.97 21.70
N ASN A 580 1.05 -5.05 22.44
CA ASN A 580 -0.18 -5.82 22.44
C ASN A 580 -0.26 -6.71 23.69
N HIS A 581 -1.36 -7.45 23.83
CA HIS A 581 -1.61 -8.30 25.01
C HIS A 581 -1.08 -9.74 24.88
N GLY A 582 -0.11 -9.97 23.98
CA GLY A 582 0.50 -11.28 23.75
C GLY A 582 -0.47 -12.32 23.17
N GLN A 583 -1.60 -11.87 22.60
CA GLN A 583 -2.60 -12.77 22.04
C GLN A 583 -2.22 -13.19 20.61
N PRO A 584 -2.15 -14.49 20.31
CA PRO A 584 -1.83 -14.93 18.96
C PRO A 584 -2.91 -14.44 17.98
N ASN A 585 -2.48 -14.09 16.78
CA ASN A 585 -3.33 -13.61 15.69
C ASN A 585 -3.93 -12.20 15.87
N GLN A 586 -3.66 -11.51 16.98
CA GLN A 586 -4.15 -10.15 17.23
C GLN A 586 -3.03 -9.13 17.02
N ASP A 587 -3.20 -8.29 16.01
CA ASP A 587 -2.20 -7.32 15.60
C ASP A 587 -2.63 -5.91 16.02
N GLU A 588 -2.56 -5.68 17.34
CA GLU A 588 -3.23 -4.54 17.97
C GLU A 588 -2.54 -3.19 17.70
N HIS A 589 -1.23 -3.20 17.44
CA HIS A 589 -0.43 -2.00 17.18
C HIS A 589 -0.62 -0.90 18.24
N LEU A 590 -0.67 -1.28 19.52
CA LEU A 590 -0.87 -0.32 20.60
C LEU A 590 0.39 0.53 20.80
N VAL A 591 0.18 1.72 21.38
CA VAL A 591 1.29 2.54 21.88
C VAL A 591 2.08 1.73 22.92
N PRO A 592 3.43 1.71 22.85
CA PRO A 592 4.26 1.07 23.86
C PRO A 592 3.91 1.44 25.31
N GLY A 593 3.79 0.43 26.16
CA GLY A 593 3.37 0.55 27.56
C GLY A 593 1.86 0.36 27.78
N LYS A 594 1.09 0.08 26.72
CA LYS A 594 -0.34 -0.24 26.81
C LYS A 594 -0.64 -1.75 26.75
N GLY A 595 0.35 -2.57 26.44
CA GLY A 595 0.22 -4.02 26.38
C GLY A 595 1.05 -4.71 27.45
N THR A 596 1.62 -5.86 27.12
CA THR A 596 2.31 -6.75 28.07
C THR A 596 3.81 -6.86 27.85
N ILE A 597 4.38 -6.15 26.88
CA ILE A 597 5.82 -6.21 26.59
C ILE A 597 6.63 -5.60 27.75
N ASP A 598 7.69 -6.30 28.19
CA ASP A 598 8.69 -5.73 29.09
C ASP A 598 9.63 -4.79 28.33
N TRP A 599 9.20 -3.53 28.20
CA TRP A 599 9.96 -2.49 27.51
C TRP A 599 11.31 -2.19 28.18
N ASN A 600 11.45 -2.38 29.49
CA ASN A 600 12.73 -2.12 30.16
C ASN A 600 13.78 -3.14 29.75
N ALA A 601 13.42 -4.43 29.80
CA ALA A 601 14.28 -5.52 29.36
C ALA A 601 14.65 -5.38 27.86
N PHE A 602 13.68 -5.00 27.02
CA PHE A 602 13.93 -4.81 25.59
C PHE A 602 14.89 -3.65 25.32
N LEU A 603 14.68 -2.49 25.94
CA LEU A 603 15.56 -1.33 25.77
C LEU A 603 16.96 -1.62 26.35
N ASP A 604 17.08 -2.41 27.42
CA ASP A 604 18.38 -2.86 27.95
C ASP A 604 19.11 -3.76 26.95
N ALA A 605 18.40 -4.67 26.29
CA ALA A 605 18.98 -5.48 25.22
C ALA A 605 19.48 -4.61 24.04
N LEU A 606 18.74 -3.57 23.65
CA LEU A 606 19.20 -2.62 22.62
C LEU A 606 20.45 -1.84 23.04
N ASP A 607 20.55 -1.49 24.33
CA ASP A 607 21.72 -0.82 24.89
C ASP A 607 22.94 -1.77 24.92
N GLU A 608 22.76 -3.03 25.32
CA GLU A 608 23.79 -4.09 25.26
C GLU A 608 24.33 -4.30 23.84
N LEU A 609 23.44 -4.27 22.84
CA LEU A 609 23.77 -4.40 21.42
C LEU A 609 24.42 -3.14 20.82
N ASN A 610 24.47 -2.03 21.56
CA ASN A 610 24.83 -0.71 21.05
C ASN A 610 24.03 -0.34 19.79
N PHE A 611 22.73 -0.63 19.78
CA PHE A 611 21.88 -0.36 18.63
C PHE A 611 21.73 1.16 18.40
N THR A 612 22.26 1.66 17.28
CA THR A 612 22.31 3.10 16.97
C THR A 612 21.29 3.57 15.95
N ALA A 613 20.62 2.65 15.25
CA ALA A 613 19.60 3.00 14.27
C ALA A 613 18.36 3.62 14.94
N PRO A 614 17.58 4.45 14.22
CA PRO A 614 16.31 4.95 14.69
C PRO A 614 15.38 3.83 15.19
N ARG A 615 14.77 4.06 16.34
CA ARG A 615 13.76 3.19 16.93
C ARG A 615 12.39 3.67 16.43
N ILE A 616 11.82 2.98 15.42
CA ILE A 616 10.61 3.42 14.71
C ILE A 616 9.36 2.91 15.42
N PHE A 617 8.43 3.80 15.78
CA PHE A 617 7.10 3.40 16.25
C PHE A 617 6.19 3.07 15.06
N GLU A 618 5.57 1.89 15.10
CA GLU A 618 4.55 1.47 14.12
C GLU A 618 3.24 1.19 14.86
N VAL A 619 2.52 2.25 15.21
CA VAL A 619 1.29 2.14 16.00
C VAL A 619 0.06 2.43 15.14
N ALA A 620 -1.08 1.84 15.50
CA ALA A 620 -2.33 2.10 14.83
C ALA A 620 -2.90 3.47 15.22
N LEU A 621 -3.57 4.12 14.26
CA LEU A 621 -4.41 5.30 14.50
C LEU A 621 -5.75 4.89 15.14
N ALA A 622 -5.68 4.26 16.31
CA ALA A 622 -6.83 3.71 17.00
C ALA A 622 -7.78 4.82 17.48
N GLY A 623 -9.04 4.75 17.03
CA GLY A 623 -10.06 5.74 17.35
C GLY A 623 -10.13 6.92 16.38
N GLY A 624 -9.49 6.83 15.21
CA GLY A 624 -9.75 7.73 14.07
C GLY A 624 -8.73 8.88 13.88
N PRO A 625 -8.81 9.59 12.75
CA PRO A 625 -7.87 10.67 12.38
C PRO A 625 -7.74 11.80 13.41
N GLU A 626 -8.79 12.07 14.16
CA GLU A 626 -8.85 13.08 15.21
C GLU A 626 -7.87 12.81 16.37
N ARG A 627 -7.42 11.56 16.54
CA ARG A 627 -6.49 11.17 17.59
C ARG A 627 -5.03 11.26 17.19
N LEU A 628 -4.74 11.59 15.93
CA LEU A 628 -3.37 11.59 15.42
C LEU A 628 -2.44 12.47 16.27
N ASP A 629 -2.84 13.72 16.53
CA ASP A 629 -2.01 14.67 17.28
C ASP A 629 -1.81 14.19 18.74
N GLN A 630 -2.83 13.59 19.34
CA GLN A 630 -2.73 13.00 20.68
C GLN A 630 -1.75 11.83 20.71
N ILE A 631 -1.82 10.92 19.73
CA ILE A 631 -0.94 9.75 19.66
C ILE A 631 0.50 10.20 19.40
N LEU A 632 0.73 11.15 18.48
CA LEU A 632 2.05 11.70 18.24
C LEU A 632 2.65 12.34 19.49
N GLN A 633 1.85 13.06 20.27
CA GLN A 633 2.26 13.63 21.55
C GLN A 633 2.61 12.55 22.59
N GLU A 634 1.78 11.49 22.71
CA GLU A 634 2.04 10.37 23.61
C GLU A 634 3.36 9.64 23.27
N LEU A 635 3.62 9.43 21.97
CA LEU A 635 4.88 8.84 21.50
C LEU A 635 6.08 9.75 21.75
N ALA A 636 5.92 11.07 21.62
CA ALA A 636 6.99 12.04 21.88
C ALA A 636 7.37 12.06 23.38
N GLU A 637 6.38 12.06 24.28
CA GLU A 637 6.58 11.97 25.72
C GLU A 637 7.25 10.65 26.11
N LEU A 638 6.80 9.54 25.53
CA LEU A 638 7.41 8.24 25.72
C LEU A 638 8.89 8.23 25.27
N SER A 639 9.18 8.80 24.10
CA SER A 639 10.53 8.91 23.57
C SER A 639 11.45 9.69 24.52
N ALA A 640 10.97 10.82 25.06
CA ALA A 640 11.72 11.62 26.02
C ALA A 640 11.99 10.84 27.32
N ASN A 641 10.98 10.12 27.83
CA ASN A 641 11.12 9.30 29.03
C ASN A 641 12.15 8.17 28.84
N TRP A 642 12.14 7.50 27.69
CA TRP A 642 13.10 6.45 27.38
C TRP A 642 14.52 6.97 27.13
N GLN A 643 14.67 8.16 26.55
CA GLN A 643 15.97 8.82 26.42
C GLN A 643 16.56 9.22 27.79
N ALA A 644 15.70 9.64 28.73
CA ALA A 644 16.12 10.02 30.09
C ALA A 644 16.42 8.82 31.00
N ARG A 645 16.12 7.59 30.56
CA ARG A 645 16.30 6.37 31.35
C ARG A 645 17.78 6.12 31.67
N PRO A 646 18.14 5.78 32.93
CA PRO A 646 19.48 5.36 33.27
C PRO A 646 19.83 4.04 32.57
N ARG A 647 20.95 3.98 31.85
CA ARG A 647 21.44 2.75 31.21
C ARG A 647 22.25 1.89 32.19
N PRO A 648 22.20 0.56 32.07
CA PRO A 648 23.02 -0.33 32.89
C PRO A 648 24.52 -0.01 32.74
N ARG A 649 25.27 -0.11 33.85
CA ARG A 649 26.73 0.15 33.86
C ARG A 649 27.45 -0.90 33.01
N GLY A 650 28.09 -0.49 31.91
CA GLY A 650 28.89 -1.37 31.05
C GLY A 650 28.56 -1.31 29.55
N ALA A 651 27.45 -0.67 29.15
CA ALA A 651 27.05 -0.49 27.75
C ALA A 651 27.59 0.83 27.16
N GLY A 652 28.90 0.93 26.92
CA GLY A 652 29.54 2.16 26.45
C GLY A 652 30.70 1.95 25.50
#